data_AF-A0A077LM54-F1
#
_entry.id   AF-A0A077LM54-F1
#
_cell.length_a   1.000
_cell.length_b   1.000
_cell.length_c   1.000
_cell.angle_alpha   90.00
_cell.angle_beta   90.00
_cell.angle_gamma   90.00
#
_symmetry.space_group_name_H-M   'P 1'
#
loop_
_entity.id
_entity.type
_entity.pdbx_description
1 polymer ?
#
loop_
_entity_poly.entity_id
_entity_poly.type
_entity_poly.pdbx_seq_one_letter_code
_entity_poly.pdbx_strand_id
1 'polypeptide(L)'
;MPAPAASPVSYTRDIQPILTDKCVACHACNDAPCQLNLGSGEGVLRGANKVPVYQGERSRAVDPTRLFYDANGTAAWQRKGFYSVLEPHGGQAALMTRMLELGQQKPLPLNSKIPDDIVLGLNRENLCPSPEEFNGYAGAHPTQGMPLAVTGLTATEHQTLQRWLAAGAPIDQQPLQANAVEAAQIKEWEALLNRPGASQALVGRWLYEHLFLAHIYFDNGDPGHFFQWVRSRTPSGKPVDIIATRRPNDDPGRTEFYYRLVPVQGVIVHKTHITYALSAQKLKRVQELFYNNDWHASAVPGYGPGHRANPFLTFEAIPARARYQFMLDNAQYFVNSFIRGPVCRGQIATDVIRDHFWVLFQEPASDLYVDDARYQGQATPLLAMPGQNDDVGSVLSLWLSYKDRRNDYENLRRDHYADAPPADWSTLWKGNDNALLTVFRHFDSATVSKGLIGDVPKSTWLFDYPLLERTYYQLVVNFDVYGNIAHQAQTRLYFDLIRNGAEINFLRLMPANRREALLSDLYQDSGKIKMWLDYQRIDDDTPSRLQLDEKHTVRDFARQLIQRMGPLNAAADPINRCPASGACVRAGLAPQLAHAEQVLSRLAAKPAGQLKVIEWMPEATMLRVADSSGQREVYSVLRNRAHSNVAFLLGESYRYQPRLDTLTVYPGVLSSYPNFMFNVPAGEVEAFVEAMRQVSDQPGFERLVERWGVRRTHPQFWSLFHDLSRYIQEHDPREFGVLDMNRYENL
;
A
#
# COMPACT_ATOMS: atom_id res chain seq x y z
N MET A 1 -23.22 39.17 -36.78
CA MET A 1 -23.44 37.75 -36.45
C MET A 1 -23.37 37.61 -34.94
N PRO A 2 -24.32 36.97 -34.26
CA PRO A 2 -24.17 36.67 -32.84
C PRO A 2 -22.92 35.80 -32.67
N ALA A 3 -22.12 36.05 -31.64
CA ALA A 3 -21.05 35.14 -31.27
C ALA A 3 -21.63 33.74 -31.08
N PRO A 4 -20.98 32.67 -31.58
CA PRO A 4 -21.47 31.32 -31.38
C PRO A 4 -21.65 31.09 -29.87
N ALA A 5 -22.83 30.62 -29.47
CA ALA A 5 -23.11 30.29 -28.08
C ALA A 5 -22.03 29.32 -27.60
N ALA A 6 -21.31 29.69 -26.52
CA ALA A 6 -20.28 28.84 -25.95
C ALA A 6 -20.89 27.48 -25.60
N SER A 7 -20.30 26.39 -26.09
CA SER A 7 -20.76 25.03 -25.77
C SER A 7 -20.87 24.85 -24.26
N PRO A 8 -21.92 24.19 -23.76
CA PRO A 8 -22.09 23.95 -22.33
C PRO A 8 -20.92 23.14 -21.78
N VAL A 9 -20.45 23.54 -20.59
CA VAL A 9 -19.34 22.88 -19.89
C VAL A 9 -19.80 21.52 -19.39
N SER A 10 -19.09 20.47 -19.78
CA SER A 10 -19.37 19.08 -19.40
C SER A 10 -18.51 18.68 -18.21
N TYR A 11 -19.09 17.99 -17.22
CA TYR A 11 -18.32 17.52 -16.07
C TYR A 11 -17.27 16.50 -16.52
N THR A 12 -17.67 15.48 -17.29
CA THR A 12 -16.76 14.40 -17.69
C THR A 12 -15.69 14.88 -18.66
N ARG A 13 -16.02 15.75 -19.62
CA ARG A 13 -15.06 16.20 -20.65
C ARG A 13 -14.17 17.34 -20.17
N ASP A 14 -14.72 18.31 -19.44
CA ASP A 14 -14.02 19.57 -19.17
C ASP A 14 -13.60 19.72 -17.71
N ILE A 15 -14.35 19.15 -16.75
CA ILE A 15 -14.12 19.38 -15.30
C ILE A 15 -13.32 18.25 -14.65
N GLN A 16 -13.70 16.99 -14.85
CA GLN A 16 -13.00 15.84 -14.27
C GLN A 16 -11.51 15.83 -14.66
N PRO A 17 -11.08 16.20 -15.89
CA PRO A 17 -9.65 16.30 -16.20
C PRO A 17 -8.93 17.36 -15.36
N ILE A 18 -9.55 18.53 -15.14
CA ILE A 18 -8.98 19.58 -14.29
C ILE A 18 -8.88 19.10 -12.83
N LEU A 19 -9.94 18.48 -12.31
CA LEU A 19 -9.92 17.93 -10.95
C LEU A 19 -8.88 16.82 -10.81
N THR A 20 -8.73 15.98 -11.84
CA THR A 20 -7.72 14.90 -11.87
C THR A 20 -6.31 15.48 -11.81
N ASP A 21 -6.04 16.49 -12.63
CA ASP A 21 -4.72 17.11 -12.72
C ASP A 21 -4.36 17.94 -11.48
N LYS A 22 -5.33 18.64 -10.87
CA LYS A 22 -5.06 19.68 -9.86
C LYS A 22 -5.53 19.34 -8.44
N CYS A 23 -6.38 18.34 -8.27
CA CYS A 23 -7.10 18.11 -7.01
C CYS A 23 -7.06 16.65 -6.52
N VAL A 24 -7.22 15.67 -7.40
CA VAL A 24 -7.33 14.23 -7.03
C VAL A 24 -6.08 13.72 -6.31
N ALA A 25 -4.89 14.26 -6.62
CA ALA A 25 -3.65 13.94 -5.92
C ALA A 25 -3.72 14.20 -4.40
N CYS A 26 -4.62 15.07 -3.94
CA CYS A 26 -4.91 15.30 -2.52
C CYS A 26 -6.30 14.80 -2.09
N HIS A 27 -7.29 14.95 -2.96
CA HIS A 27 -8.72 14.76 -2.68
C HIS A 27 -9.24 13.42 -3.21
N ALA A 28 -8.67 12.30 -2.74
CA ALA A 28 -9.12 10.97 -3.09
C ALA A 28 -8.96 9.95 -1.95
N CYS A 29 -9.81 8.92 -1.97
CA CYS A 29 -9.85 7.81 -1.00
C CYS A 29 -10.06 8.28 0.45
N ASN A 30 -9.71 7.44 1.42
CA ASN A 30 -9.87 7.70 2.85
C ASN A 30 -8.93 8.81 3.39
N ASP A 31 -7.87 9.15 2.64
CA ASP A 31 -6.93 10.23 2.99
C ASP A 31 -7.41 11.61 2.53
N ALA A 32 -8.52 11.69 1.76
CA ALA A 32 -9.05 12.95 1.30
C ALA A 32 -9.37 13.90 2.48
N PRO A 33 -8.77 15.10 2.53
CA PRO A 33 -9.12 16.10 3.54
C PRO A 33 -10.62 16.34 3.57
N CYS A 34 -11.21 16.38 4.78
CA CYS A 34 -12.65 16.57 4.98
C CYS A 34 -13.53 15.52 4.28
N GLN A 35 -12.99 14.33 3.98
CA GLN A 35 -13.62 13.31 3.14
C GLN A 35 -14.05 13.79 1.74
N LEU A 36 -13.59 14.97 1.30
CA LEU A 36 -13.96 15.55 0.01
C LEU A 36 -13.20 14.82 -1.10
N ASN A 37 -13.89 13.90 -1.78
CA ASN A 37 -13.32 13.09 -2.85
C ASN A 37 -13.73 13.67 -4.21
N LEU A 38 -12.75 14.09 -5.01
CA LEU A 38 -12.95 14.76 -6.31
C LEU A 38 -12.66 13.84 -7.50
N GLY A 39 -12.49 12.54 -7.25
CA GLY A 39 -12.21 11.53 -8.28
C GLY A 39 -13.43 11.03 -9.03
N SER A 40 -14.65 11.44 -8.66
CA SER A 40 -15.89 11.04 -9.33
C SER A 40 -17.01 12.03 -9.07
N GLY A 41 -18.01 12.07 -9.96
CA GLY A 41 -19.19 12.92 -9.82
C GLY A 41 -19.98 12.65 -8.54
N GLU A 42 -20.12 11.38 -8.13
CA GLU A 42 -20.74 11.03 -6.84
C GLU A 42 -19.92 11.58 -5.65
N GLY A 43 -18.58 11.51 -5.74
CA GLY A 43 -17.69 12.09 -4.73
C GLY A 43 -17.85 13.60 -4.59
N VAL A 44 -17.92 14.31 -5.73
CA VAL A 44 -18.11 15.78 -5.74
C VAL A 44 -19.51 16.14 -5.20
N LEU A 45 -20.57 15.43 -5.63
CA LEU A 45 -21.94 15.65 -5.17
C LEU A 45 -22.13 15.34 -3.68
N ARG A 46 -21.43 14.32 -3.17
CA ARG A 46 -21.42 13.98 -1.74
C ARG A 46 -20.93 15.15 -0.90
N GLY A 47 -19.92 15.89 -1.38
CA GLY A 47 -19.35 17.04 -0.69
C GLY A 47 -18.41 16.65 0.45
N ALA A 48 -18.36 17.48 1.49
CA ALA A 48 -17.38 17.38 2.58
C ALA A 48 -18.02 16.99 3.92
N ASN A 49 -17.21 16.44 4.82
CA ASN A 49 -17.59 16.01 6.16
C ASN A 49 -16.44 16.30 7.14
N LYS A 50 -16.78 16.74 8.35
CA LYS A 50 -15.80 17.10 9.39
C LYS A 50 -15.20 15.88 10.12
N VAL A 51 -15.86 14.72 10.06
CA VAL A 51 -15.41 13.50 10.72
C VAL A 51 -14.27 12.88 9.90
N PRO A 52 -13.03 12.77 10.42
CA PRO A 52 -11.95 12.11 9.69
C PRO A 52 -12.20 10.60 9.58
N VAL A 53 -11.78 9.96 8.47
CA VAL A 53 -11.83 8.49 8.36
C VAL A 53 -10.73 7.89 9.23
N TYR A 54 -9.48 8.28 8.99
CA TYR A 54 -8.33 7.88 9.81
C TYR A 54 -8.26 8.68 11.11
N GLN A 55 -8.67 8.08 12.23
CA GLN A 55 -8.56 8.66 13.56
C GLN A 55 -8.22 7.60 14.62
N GLY A 56 -6.93 7.40 14.88
CA GLY A 56 -6.45 6.33 15.77
C GLY A 56 -6.86 6.46 17.24
N GLU A 57 -7.22 7.67 17.69
CA GLU A 57 -7.56 7.97 19.09
C GLU A 57 -9.06 7.88 19.41
N ARG A 58 -9.88 7.51 18.43
CA ARG A 58 -11.33 7.53 18.59
C ARG A 58 -11.79 6.49 19.61
N SER A 59 -12.58 6.91 20.59
CA SER A 59 -13.11 6.03 21.65
C SER A 59 -14.23 5.10 21.18
N ARG A 60 -15.02 5.49 20.17
CA ARG A 60 -16.13 4.70 19.61
C ARG A 60 -15.99 4.57 18.11
N ALA A 61 -16.40 3.45 17.54
CA ALA A 61 -16.47 3.31 16.09
C ALA A 61 -17.45 4.32 15.47
N VAL A 62 -17.23 4.70 14.21
CA VAL A 62 -18.18 5.50 13.40
C VAL A 62 -18.76 4.68 12.26
N ASP A 63 -19.84 5.17 11.67
CA ASP A 63 -20.46 4.55 10.51
C ASP A 63 -19.55 4.66 9.28
N PRO A 64 -19.46 3.59 8.46
CA PRO A 64 -18.79 3.66 7.17
C PRO A 64 -19.40 4.68 6.21
N THR A 65 -18.52 5.31 5.42
CA THR A 65 -18.82 6.35 4.43
C THR A 65 -18.11 6.12 3.09
N ARG A 66 -17.98 4.86 2.66
CA ARG A 66 -17.40 4.45 1.37
C ARG A 66 -18.33 4.86 0.22
N LEU A 67 -17.80 5.62 -0.74
CA LEU A 67 -18.52 5.98 -1.97
C LEU A 67 -19.00 4.73 -2.71
N PHE A 68 -20.17 4.81 -3.36
CA PHE A 68 -20.80 3.71 -4.10
C PHE A 68 -21.24 2.49 -3.27
N TYR A 69 -21.05 2.50 -1.95
CA TYR A 69 -21.40 1.39 -1.05
C TYR A 69 -22.38 1.82 0.05
N ASP A 70 -22.02 2.85 0.83
CA ASP A 70 -22.69 3.10 2.12
C ASP A 70 -23.89 4.07 2.02
N ALA A 71 -24.05 4.77 0.90
CA ALA A 71 -25.21 5.60 0.57
C ALA A 71 -25.26 5.88 -0.94
N ASN A 72 -26.43 6.26 -1.45
CA ASN A 72 -26.61 6.68 -2.84
C ASN A 72 -27.45 7.97 -2.89
N GLY A 73 -26.97 8.96 -3.64
CA GLY A 73 -27.60 10.27 -3.83
C GLY A 73 -27.30 11.27 -2.70
N THR A 74 -27.33 12.56 -3.05
CA THR A 74 -26.95 13.68 -2.19
C THR A 74 -27.71 13.68 -0.86
N ALA A 75 -29.02 13.46 -0.88
CA ALA A 75 -29.85 13.46 0.34
C ALA A 75 -29.45 12.35 1.34
N ALA A 76 -29.00 11.19 0.85
CA ALA A 76 -28.55 10.11 1.71
C ALA A 76 -27.19 10.45 2.36
N TRP A 77 -26.30 11.10 1.62
CA TRP A 77 -25.03 11.60 2.15
C TRP A 77 -25.22 12.73 3.16
N GLN A 78 -26.15 13.65 2.94
CA GLN A 78 -26.50 14.71 3.89
C GLN A 78 -26.99 14.15 5.24
N ARG A 79 -27.77 13.06 5.23
CA ARG A 79 -28.18 12.36 6.47
C ARG A 79 -26.99 11.75 7.23
N LYS A 80 -25.87 11.48 6.55
CA LYS A 80 -24.60 11.06 7.14
C LYS A 80 -23.69 12.25 7.52
N GLY A 81 -24.21 13.47 7.54
CA GLY A 81 -23.51 14.67 7.99
C GLY A 81 -22.62 15.33 6.95
N PHE A 82 -22.75 14.97 5.67
CA PHE A 82 -22.05 15.66 4.59
C PHE A 82 -22.77 16.97 4.19
N TYR A 83 -22.01 17.99 3.81
CA TYR A 83 -22.52 19.25 3.27
C TYR A 83 -21.98 19.50 1.86
N SER A 84 -22.81 20.17 1.04
CA SER A 84 -22.47 20.46 -0.36
C SER A 84 -21.33 21.47 -0.47
N VAL A 85 -20.43 21.23 -1.41
CA VAL A 85 -19.40 22.19 -1.83
C VAL A 85 -19.77 22.93 -3.13
N LEU A 86 -20.86 22.51 -3.78
CA LEU A 86 -21.29 22.98 -5.10
C LEU A 86 -22.50 23.93 -5.03
N GLU A 87 -23.31 23.84 -3.98
CA GLU A 87 -24.54 24.61 -3.86
C GLU A 87 -24.28 25.99 -3.25
N PRO A 88 -24.82 27.07 -3.84
CA PRO A 88 -24.90 28.37 -3.19
C PRO A 88 -25.69 28.29 -1.88
N HIS A 89 -25.28 29.05 -0.87
CA HIS A 89 -25.96 29.06 0.44
C HIS A 89 -26.18 30.50 0.92
N GLY A 90 -27.40 30.84 1.34
CA GLY A 90 -27.70 32.14 1.95
C GLY A 90 -27.37 33.36 1.07
N GLY A 91 -27.49 33.23 -0.26
CA GLY A 91 -27.10 34.28 -1.22
C GLY A 91 -25.60 34.38 -1.49
N GLN A 92 -24.77 33.50 -0.91
CA GLN A 92 -23.34 33.41 -1.17
C GLN A 92 -23.07 32.36 -2.25
N ALA A 93 -21.98 32.54 -3.00
CA ALA A 93 -21.50 31.56 -3.97
C ALA A 93 -21.15 30.21 -3.31
N ALA A 94 -21.07 29.16 -4.13
CA ALA A 94 -20.70 27.81 -3.68
C ALA A 94 -19.35 27.81 -2.94
N LEU A 95 -19.21 26.94 -1.93
CA LEU A 95 -17.98 26.85 -1.14
C LEU A 95 -16.74 26.58 -2.02
N MET A 96 -16.86 25.72 -3.04
CA MET A 96 -15.77 25.48 -3.99
C MET A 96 -15.35 26.75 -4.72
N THR A 97 -16.31 27.57 -5.18
CA THR A 97 -16.02 28.87 -5.84
C THR A 97 -15.17 29.75 -4.94
N ARG A 98 -15.60 29.90 -3.68
CA ARG A 98 -14.97 30.80 -2.71
C ARG A 98 -13.58 30.32 -2.28
N MET A 99 -13.37 29.00 -2.16
CA MET A 99 -12.04 28.43 -1.88
C MET A 99 -11.07 28.62 -3.05
N LEU A 100 -11.54 28.52 -4.30
CA LEU A 100 -10.73 28.78 -5.50
C LEU A 100 -10.36 30.27 -5.61
N GLU A 101 -11.32 31.16 -5.38
CA GLU A 101 -11.08 32.61 -5.36
C GLU A 101 -10.07 33.01 -4.29
N LEU A 102 -10.18 32.45 -3.08
CA LEU A 102 -9.21 32.68 -2.00
C LEU A 102 -7.79 32.26 -2.42
N GLY A 103 -7.66 31.13 -3.11
CA GLY A 103 -6.36 30.63 -3.58
C GLY A 103 -5.74 31.53 -4.65
N GLN A 104 -6.58 32.14 -5.49
CA GLN A 104 -6.14 33.04 -6.55
C GLN A 104 -5.70 34.42 -6.02
N GLN A 105 -6.27 34.90 -4.91
CA GLN A 105 -6.03 36.26 -4.40
C GLN A 105 -4.62 36.49 -3.87
N LYS A 106 -3.95 35.45 -3.34
CA LYS A 106 -2.61 35.54 -2.73
C LYS A 106 -1.67 34.43 -3.22
N PRO A 107 -1.22 34.48 -4.49
CA PRO A 107 -0.32 33.47 -5.01
C PRO A 107 1.03 33.50 -4.29
N LEU A 108 1.60 32.31 -4.07
CA LEU A 108 2.94 32.18 -3.52
C LEU A 108 4.00 32.55 -4.59
N PRO A 109 5.19 33.03 -4.19
CA PRO A 109 6.28 33.25 -5.13
C PRO A 109 6.65 31.96 -5.88
N LEU A 110 7.02 32.13 -7.15
CA LEU A 110 7.31 31.00 -8.02
C LEU A 110 8.56 30.24 -7.56
N ASN A 111 8.45 28.92 -7.51
CA ASN A 111 9.50 27.99 -7.08
C ASN A 111 10.17 28.36 -5.73
N SER A 112 9.45 29.03 -4.83
CA SER A 112 9.93 29.33 -3.47
C SER A 112 9.45 28.30 -2.46
N LYS A 113 10.14 28.24 -1.32
CA LYS A 113 9.63 27.57 -0.12
C LYS A 113 8.30 28.19 0.31
N ILE A 114 7.41 27.36 0.85
CA ILE A 114 6.14 27.77 1.44
C ILE A 114 6.42 28.36 2.83
N PRO A 115 5.78 29.47 3.21
CA PRO A 115 5.84 30.02 4.57
C PRO A 115 5.43 29.02 5.68
N ASP A 116 6.06 29.11 6.85
CA ASP A 116 5.86 28.17 7.98
C ASP A 116 4.45 28.24 8.60
N ASP A 117 3.70 29.32 8.38
CA ASP A 117 2.31 29.48 8.85
C ASP A 117 1.31 28.62 8.05
N ILE A 118 1.71 28.10 6.89
CA ILE A 118 0.94 27.13 6.13
C ILE A 118 1.42 25.72 6.47
N VAL A 119 0.79 25.14 7.49
CA VAL A 119 1.07 23.76 7.92
C VAL A 119 0.65 22.76 6.83
N LEU A 120 1.55 21.83 6.49
CA LEU A 120 1.35 20.74 5.53
C LEU A 120 1.52 19.36 6.18
N GLY A 121 1.28 18.30 5.40
CA GLY A 121 1.51 16.92 5.82
C GLY A 121 0.33 16.30 6.60
N LEU A 122 0.54 15.08 7.09
CA LEU A 122 -0.52 14.29 7.75
C LEU A 122 -0.97 14.84 9.10
N ASN A 123 -0.11 15.60 9.78
CA ASN A 123 -0.40 16.16 11.10
C ASN A 123 -1.14 17.51 11.01
N ARG A 124 -1.39 18.01 9.80
CA ARG A 124 -2.19 19.21 9.59
C ARG A 124 -3.63 18.96 10.05
N GLU A 125 -4.11 19.81 10.94
CA GLU A 125 -5.52 19.85 11.30
C GLU A 125 -6.35 20.39 10.12
N ASN A 126 -7.26 19.56 9.60
CA ASN A 126 -8.17 19.97 8.53
C ASN A 126 -9.39 20.66 9.15
N LEU A 127 -9.53 21.97 8.94
CA LEU A 127 -10.60 22.78 9.53
C LEU A 127 -11.99 22.56 8.92
N CYS A 128 -12.04 22.13 7.65
CA CYS A 128 -13.28 21.73 6.96
C CYS A 128 -14.46 22.70 7.13
N PRO A 129 -14.30 24.00 6.75
CA PRO A 129 -15.34 25.00 6.93
C PRO A 129 -16.59 24.66 6.12
N SER A 130 -17.75 24.73 6.76
CA SER A 130 -19.05 24.76 6.07
C SER A 130 -19.26 26.07 5.30
N PRO A 131 -20.23 26.15 4.36
CA PRO A 131 -20.55 27.39 3.65
C PRO A 131 -20.76 28.61 4.56
N GLU A 132 -21.35 28.39 5.74
CA GLU A 132 -21.65 29.42 6.75
C GLU A 132 -20.39 29.87 7.50
N GLU A 133 -19.43 28.96 7.73
CA GLU A 133 -18.18 29.22 8.46
C GLU A 133 -17.07 29.85 7.58
N PHE A 134 -17.21 29.80 6.25
CA PHE A 134 -16.16 30.20 5.32
C PHE A 134 -15.62 31.62 5.56
N ASN A 135 -16.47 32.60 5.85
CA ASN A 135 -15.99 33.99 6.04
C ASN A 135 -15.01 34.10 7.22
N GLY A 136 -15.28 33.38 8.31
CA GLY A 136 -14.36 33.29 9.45
C GLY A 136 -13.06 32.60 9.06
N TYR A 137 -13.15 31.49 8.32
CA TYR A 137 -11.99 30.76 7.81
C TYR A 137 -11.11 31.64 6.91
N ALA A 138 -11.68 32.31 5.90
CA ALA A 138 -10.94 33.15 4.97
C ALA A 138 -10.28 34.36 5.65
N GLY A 139 -10.92 34.92 6.69
CA GLY A 139 -10.34 35.98 7.51
C GLY A 139 -9.14 35.51 8.33
N ALA A 140 -9.21 34.30 8.91
CA ALA A 140 -8.13 33.73 9.73
C ALA A 140 -6.99 33.11 8.90
N HIS A 141 -7.30 32.60 7.69
CA HIS A 141 -6.37 31.85 6.84
C HIS A 141 -6.36 32.40 5.40
N PRO A 142 -5.98 33.68 5.18
CA PRO A 142 -6.15 34.35 3.89
C PRO A 142 -5.25 33.80 2.76
N THR A 143 -4.27 32.96 3.08
CA THR A 143 -3.33 32.33 2.14
C THR A 143 -3.62 30.83 1.93
N GLN A 144 -4.66 30.28 2.56
CA GLN A 144 -4.97 28.84 2.54
C GLN A 144 -6.17 28.48 1.65
N GLY A 145 -6.32 29.18 0.52
CA GLY A 145 -7.27 28.79 -0.52
C GLY A 145 -6.82 27.54 -1.31
N MET A 146 -7.61 27.15 -2.31
CA MET A 146 -7.36 25.94 -3.10
C MET A 146 -6.92 26.26 -4.54
N PRO A 147 -6.01 25.47 -5.15
CA PRO A 147 -5.22 24.38 -4.55
C PRO A 147 -4.26 24.88 -3.44
N LEU A 148 -4.21 24.17 -2.31
CA LEU A 148 -3.46 24.63 -1.14
C LEU A 148 -1.95 24.52 -1.34
N ALA A 149 -1.28 25.67 -1.31
CA ALA A 149 0.18 25.80 -1.26
C ALA A 149 0.89 24.97 -2.33
N VAL A 150 0.39 25.07 -3.56
CA VAL A 150 0.92 24.43 -4.76
C VAL A 150 0.57 25.31 -5.95
N THR A 151 1.32 25.18 -7.04
CA THR A 151 1.04 25.88 -8.29
C THR A 151 -0.45 25.74 -8.66
N GLY A 152 -1.13 26.88 -8.78
CA GLY A 152 -2.57 26.93 -8.91
C GLY A 152 -3.09 26.53 -10.30
N LEU A 153 -4.38 26.79 -10.50
CA LEU A 153 -5.05 26.64 -11.79
C LEU A 153 -4.54 27.66 -12.79
N THR A 154 -4.43 27.27 -14.06
CA THR A 154 -4.30 28.23 -15.17
C THR A 154 -5.57 29.08 -15.28
N ALA A 155 -5.47 30.24 -15.93
CA ALA A 155 -6.63 31.11 -16.15
C ALA A 155 -7.79 30.40 -16.88
N THR A 156 -7.46 29.54 -17.86
CA THR A 156 -8.46 28.76 -18.62
C THR A 156 -9.13 27.70 -17.76
N GLU A 157 -8.37 26.97 -16.94
CA GLU A 157 -8.92 25.96 -16.02
C GLU A 157 -9.83 26.62 -14.98
N HIS A 158 -9.39 27.72 -14.39
CA HIS A 158 -10.17 28.48 -13.42
C HIS A 158 -11.49 29.00 -14.04
N GLN A 159 -11.43 29.64 -15.21
CA GLN A 159 -12.64 30.13 -15.89
C GLN A 159 -13.60 28.99 -16.24
N THR A 160 -13.08 27.81 -16.60
CA THR A 160 -13.90 26.64 -16.94
C THR A 160 -14.64 26.11 -15.72
N LEU A 161 -13.96 25.98 -14.57
CA LEU A 161 -14.57 25.63 -13.29
C LEU A 161 -15.62 26.65 -12.85
N GLN A 162 -15.33 27.95 -12.97
CA GLN A 162 -16.26 29.02 -12.61
C GLN A 162 -17.54 28.99 -13.44
N ARG A 163 -17.44 28.80 -14.76
CA ARG A 163 -18.62 28.67 -15.63
C ARG A 163 -19.47 27.44 -15.28
N TRP A 164 -18.83 26.33 -14.97
CA TRP A 164 -19.53 25.11 -14.56
C TRP A 164 -20.24 25.29 -13.21
N LEU A 165 -19.58 25.87 -12.21
CA LEU A 165 -20.18 26.18 -10.90
C LEU A 165 -21.35 27.16 -11.03
N ALA A 166 -21.19 28.22 -11.83
CA ALA A 166 -22.26 29.20 -12.10
C ALA A 166 -23.47 28.58 -12.82
N ALA A 167 -23.26 27.52 -13.60
CA ALA A 167 -24.33 26.75 -14.25
C ALA A 167 -25.02 25.73 -13.31
N GLY A 168 -24.70 25.75 -12.01
CA GLY A 168 -25.24 24.80 -11.02
C GLY A 168 -24.48 23.49 -10.93
N ALA A 169 -23.25 23.44 -11.47
CA ALA A 169 -22.35 22.29 -11.42
C ALA A 169 -22.97 20.96 -11.92
N PRO A 170 -23.59 20.91 -13.11
CA PRO A 170 -24.23 19.70 -13.62
C PRO A 170 -23.20 18.56 -13.78
N ILE A 171 -23.60 17.35 -13.38
CA ILE A 171 -22.80 16.13 -13.51
C ILE A 171 -23.39 15.27 -14.63
N ASP A 172 -22.68 15.16 -15.74
CA ASP A 172 -23.06 14.33 -16.90
C ASP A 172 -22.34 12.97 -16.93
N GLN A 173 -21.62 12.61 -15.85
CA GLN A 173 -20.90 11.35 -15.72
C GLN A 173 -21.84 10.16 -15.82
N GLN A 174 -21.55 9.26 -16.76
CA GLN A 174 -22.19 7.97 -16.85
C GLN A 174 -21.37 6.92 -16.09
N PRO A 175 -22.00 5.99 -15.37
CA PRO A 175 -21.29 4.90 -14.73
C PRO A 175 -20.57 4.03 -15.77
N LEU A 176 -19.30 3.72 -15.50
CA LEU A 176 -18.53 2.79 -16.30
C LEU A 176 -19.29 1.46 -16.45
N GLN A 177 -19.33 0.90 -17.66
CA GLN A 177 -19.94 -0.39 -17.95
C GLN A 177 -18.90 -1.36 -18.49
N ALA A 178 -19.06 -2.64 -18.17
CA ALA A 178 -18.26 -3.70 -18.79
C ALA A 178 -18.53 -3.77 -20.30
N ASN A 179 -17.48 -3.91 -21.09
CA ASN A 179 -17.64 -4.24 -22.51
C ASN A 179 -18.06 -5.72 -22.69
N ALA A 180 -18.30 -6.17 -23.92
CA ALA A 180 -18.77 -7.53 -24.18
C ALA A 180 -17.77 -8.63 -23.75
N VAL A 181 -16.46 -8.38 -23.90
CA VAL A 181 -15.39 -9.32 -23.52
C VAL A 181 -15.29 -9.45 -21.99
N GLU A 182 -15.33 -8.31 -21.30
CA GLU A 182 -15.33 -8.23 -19.84
C GLU A 182 -16.59 -8.87 -19.27
N ALA A 183 -17.77 -8.55 -19.82
CA ALA A 183 -19.05 -9.11 -19.38
C ALA A 183 -19.11 -10.64 -19.50
N ALA A 184 -18.51 -11.22 -20.55
CA ALA A 184 -18.41 -12.66 -20.71
C ALA A 184 -17.56 -13.30 -19.59
N GLN A 185 -16.38 -12.73 -19.31
CA GLN A 185 -15.50 -13.22 -18.25
C GLN A 185 -16.11 -13.00 -16.85
N ILE A 186 -16.76 -11.86 -16.61
CA ILE A 186 -17.51 -11.60 -15.36
C ILE A 186 -18.53 -12.72 -15.13
N LYS A 187 -19.29 -13.10 -16.16
CA LYS A 187 -20.29 -14.17 -16.05
C LYS A 187 -19.67 -15.51 -15.63
N GLU A 188 -18.52 -15.87 -16.19
CA GLU A 188 -17.82 -17.11 -15.84
C GLU A 188 -17.35 -17.13 -14.39
N TRP A 189 -16.74 -16.02 -13.93
CA TRP A 189 -16.25 -15.90 -12.56
C TRP A 189 -17.39 -15.81 -11.54
N GLU A 190 -18.45 -15.05 -11.82
CA GLU A 190 -19.66 -15.02 -10.99
C GLU A 190 -20.31 -16.42 -10.93
N ALA A 191 -20.33 -17.19 -12.03
CA ALA A 191 -20.85 -18.56 -12.01
C ALA A 191 -20.00 -19.52 -11.16
N LEU A 192 -18.68 -19.32 -11.09
CA LEU A 192 -17.81 -20.09 -10.21
C LEU A 192 -18.09 -19.78 -8.73
N LEU A 193 -18.06 -18.50 -8.33
CA LEU A 193 -18.19 -18.09 -6.92
C LEU A 193 -19.61 -18.33 -6.38
N ASN A 194 -20.62 -18.37 -7.24
CA ASN A 194 -22.01 -18.62 -6.86
C ASN A 194 -22.48 -20.05 -7.16
N ARG A 195 -21.56 -20.99 -7.41
CA ARG A 195 -21.92 -22.38 -7.66
C ARG A 195 -22.61 -22.98 -6.40
N PRO A 196 -23.74 -23.70 -6.55
CA PRO A 196 -24.46 -24.26 -5.41
C PRO A 196 -23.69 -25.42 -4.77
N GLY A 197 -23.93 -25.65 -3.47
CA GLY A 197 -23.33 -26.71 -2.66
C GLY A 197 -22.41 -26.17 -1.56
N ALA A 198 -22.27 -26.91 -0.46
CA ALA A 198 -21.53 -26.45 0.72
C ALA A 198 -20.03 -26.25 0.43
N SER A 199 -19.37 -27.18 -0.26
CA SER A 199 -17.96 -27.03 -0.69
C SER A 199 -17.78 -25.81 -1.60
N GLN A 200 -18.68 -25.65 -2.57
CA GLN A 200 -18.64 -24.59 -3.57
C GLN A 200 -18.83 -23.22 -2.93
N ALA A 201 -19.82 -23.09 -2.05
CA ALA A 201 -20.08 -21.87 -1.30
C ALA A 201 -18.93 -21.54 -0.34
N LEU A 202 -18.27 -22.54 0.25
CA LEU A 202 -17.10 -22.32 1.10
C LEU A 202 -15.90 -21.78 0.29
N VAL A 203 -15.66 -22.30 -0.91
CA VAL A 203 -14.64 -21.77 -1.83
C VAL A 203 -15.01 -20.35 -2.29
N GLY A 204 -16.28 -20.10 -2.64
CA GLY A 204 -16.77 -18.77 -3.02
C GLY A 204 -16.54 -17.74 -1.92
N ARG A 205 -16.84 -18.12 -0.67
CA ARG A 205 -16.56 -17.30 0.52
C ARG A 205 -15.06 -17.04 0.69
N TRP A 206 -14.23 -18.08 0.61
CA TRP A 206 -12.78 -17.93 0.75
C TRP A 206 -12.21 -16.99 -0.33
N LEU A 207 -12.57 -17.19 -1.60
CA LEU A 207 -12.13 -16.34 -2.70
C LEU A 207 -12.58 -14.88 -2.53
N TYR A 208 -13.83 -14.65 -2.14
CA TYR A 208 -14.32 -13.30 -1.86
C TYR A 208 -13.54 -12.63 -0.73
N GLU A 209 -13.39 -13.30 0.42
CA GLU A 209 -12.64 -12.75 1.56
C GLU A 209 -11.17 -12.46 1.21
N HIS A 210 -10.59 -13.15 0.23
CA HIS A 210 -9.20 -12.95 -0.23
C HIS A 210 -9.04 -11.99 -1.41
N LEU A 211 -10.12 -11.66 -2.13
CA LEU A 211 -10.07 -10.84 -3.34
C LEU A 211 -10.90 -9.56 -3.27
N PHE A 212 -11.57 -9.27 -2.15
CA PHE A 212 -12.48 -8.11 -2.03
C PHE A 212 -11.79 -6.75 -2.21
N LEU A 213 -10.49 -6.65 -1.90
CA LEU A 213 -9.71 -5.41 -2.04
C LEU A 213 -9.12 -5.23 -3.44
N ALA A 214 -9.19 -6.27 -4.28
CA ALA A 214 -8.54 -6.26 -5.58
C ALA A 214 -9.25 -5.32 -6.58
N HIS A 215 -8.45 -4.55 -7.30
CA HIS A 215 -8.84 -3.98 -8.57
C HIS A 215 -8.64 -5.06 -9.65
N ILE A 216 -9.73 -5.76 -9.94
CA ILE A 216 -9.79 -6.84 -10.91
C ILE A 216 -9.69 -6.28 -12.33
N TYR A 217 -8.83 -6.86 -13.16
CA TYR A 217 -8.85 -6.62 -14.61
C TYR A 217 -8.89 -7.94 -15.37
N PHE A 218 -9.35 -7.88 -16.60
CA PHE A 218 -9.51 -9.06 -17.46
C PHE A 218 -8.49 -9.08 -18.60
N ASP A 219 -8.11 -10.29 -19.01
CA ASP A 219 -7.35 -10.47 -20.24
C ASP A 219 -8.16 -9.95 -21.44
N ASN A 220 -7.51 -9.15 -22.28
CA ASN A 220 -8.14 -8.45 -23.41
C ASN A 220 -9.34 -7.57 -23.03
N GLY A 221 -9.46 -7.17 -21.75
CA GLY A 221 -10.35 -6.10 -21.31
C GLY A 221 -9.81 -4.72 -21.73
N ASP A 222 -10.64 -3.69 -21.62
CA ASP A 222 -10.24 -2.35 -22.01
C ASP A 222 -9.17 -1.81 -21.03
N PRO A 223 -8.11 -1.15 -21.51
CA PRO A 223 -7.12 -0.51 -20.63
C PRO A 223 -7.79 0.48 -19.68
N GLY A 224 -7.46 0.40 -18.40
CA GLY A 224 -8.03 1.26 -17.36
C GLY A 224 -9.39 0.84 -16.82
N HIS A 225 -10.03 -0.20 -17.38
CA HIS A 225 -11.21 -0.81 -16.76
C HIS A 225 -10.79 -1.74 -15.62
N PHE A 226 -11.29 -1.44 -14.43
CA PHE A 226 -11.12 -2.28 -13.26
C PHE A 226 -12.46 -2.59 -12.61
N PHE A 227 -12.53 -3.71 -11.93
CA PHE A 227 -13.73 -4.22 -11.26
C PHE A 227 -13.41 -4.59 -9.82
N GLN A 228 -14.42 -4.68 -8.98
CA GLN A 228 -14.28 -5.10 -7.59
C GLN A 228 -15.39 -6.07 -7.20
N TRP A 229 -15.07 -6.99 -6.30
CA TRP A 229 -16.04 -7.95 -5.79
C TRP A 229 -16.97 -7.30 -4.75
N VAL A 230 -18.27 -7.56 -4.90
CA VAL A 230 -19.30 -7.18 -3.94
C VAL A 230 -20.19 -8.36 -3.62
N ARG A 231 -20.84 -8.32 -2.45
CA ARG A 231 -22.01 -9.14 -2.17
C ARG A 231 -23.26 -8.38 -2.60
N SER A 232 -24.19 -9.07 -3.25
CA SER A 232 -25.41 -8.50 -3.81
C SER A 232 -26.64 -9.29 -3.37
N ARG A 233 -27.75 -8.59 -3.17
CA ARG A 233 -29.08 -9.21 -2.97
C ARG A 233 -29.66 -9.77 -4.27
N THR A 234 -29.10 -9.39 -5.42
CA THR A 234 -29.58 -9.79 -6.75
C THR A 234 -28.54 -10.60 -7.55
N PRO A 235 -28.98 -11.63 -8.30
CA PRO A 235 -28.11 -12.48 -9.13
C PRO A 235 -27.64 -11.80 -10.42
N SER A 236 -26.65 -12.41 -11.08
CA SER A 236 -26.17 -12.07 -12.43
C SER A 236 -27.32 -11.84 -13.41
N GLY A 237 -27.20 -10.81 -14.25
CA GLY A 237 -28.24 -10.39 -15.20
C GLY A 237 -29.30 -9.44 -14.63
N LYS A 238 -29.31 -9.19 -13.30
CA LYS A 238 -30.10 -8.12 -12.67
C LYS A 238 -29.18 -6.97 -12.20
N PRO A 239 -29.70 -5.72 -12.08
CA PRO A 239 -28.99 -4.62 -11.45
C PRO A 239 -28.46 -5.02 -10.08
N VAL A 240 -27.20 -4.71 -9.80
CA VAL A 240 -26.52 -5.09 -8.56
C VAL A 240 -27.13 -4.31 -7.39
N ASP A 241 -27.45 -5.03 -6.31
CA ASP A 241 -28.03 -4.47 -5.10
C ASP A 241 -27.12 -4.79 -3.90
N ILE A 242 -26.16 -3.90 -3.64
CA ILE A 242 -25.00 -4.15 -2.76
C ILE A 242 -25.40 -4.38 -1.30
N ILE A 243 -24.80 -5.40 -0.68
CA ILE A 243 -24.80 -5.65 0.76
C ILE A 243 -23.53 -5.01 1.35
N ALA A 244 -23.66 -3.78 1.85
CA ALA A 244 -22.55 -2.96 2.34
C ALA A 244 -22.16 -3.28 3.78
N THR A 245 -21.67 -4.49 4.05
CA THR A 245 -21.12 -4.82 5.37
C THR A 245 -19.83 -4.05 5.66
N ARG A 246 -19.49 -3.92 6.95
CA ARG A 246 -18.31 -3.16 7.39
C ARG A 246 -17.02 -3.88 7.02
N ARG A 247 -16.97 -5.20 7.23
CA ARG A 247 -15.87 -6.11 6.84
C ARG A 247 -16.39 -7.18 5.85
N PRO A 248 -15.54 -7.74 4.98
CA PRO A 248 -15.95 -8.79 4.03
C PRO A 248 -16.42 -10.08 4.72
N ASN A 249 -15.94 -10.36 5.93
CA ASN A 249 -16.31 -11.53 6.73
C ASN A 249 -17.39 -11.24 7.79
N ASP A 250 -18.07 -10.09 7.72
CA ASP A 250 -19.28 -9.85 8.50
C ASP A 250 -20.46 -10.64 7.92
N ASP A 251 -21.43 -10.95 8.76
CA ASP A 251 -22.70 -11.55 8.37
C ASP A 251 -23.40 -10.68 7.30
N PRO A 252 -23.73 -11.24 6.11
CA PRO A 252 -24.47 -10.52 5.08
C PRO A 252 -25.93 -10.22 5.47
N GLY A 253 -26.39 -10.66 6.65
CA GLY A 253 -27.71 -10.41 7.21
C GLY A 253 -28.81 -11.29 6.60
N ARG A 254 -28.43 -12.27 5.77
CA ARG A 254 -29.36 -13.18 5.09
C ARG A 254 -28.64 -14.41 4.53
N THR A 255 -29.40 -15.47 4.31
CA THR A 255 -28.89 -16.74 3.77
C THR A 255 -28.65 -16.69 2.26
N GLU A 256 -29.51 -16.01 1.49
CA GLU A 256 -29.38 -15.92 0.03
C GLU A 256 -28.79 -14.57 -0.41
N PHE A 257 -27.62 -14.63 -1.03
CA PHE A 257 -26.93 -13.49 -1.66
C PHE A 257 -25.99 -14.01 -2.76
N TYR A 258 -25.41 -13.08 -3.53
CA TYR A 258 -24.58 -13.39 -4.69
C TYR A 258 -23.28 -12.61 -4.65
N TYR A 259 -22.15 -13.24 -4.99
CA TYR A 259 -20.90 -12.55 -5.29
C TYR A 259 -20.97 -11.99 -6.70
N ARG A 260 -20.79 -10.67 -6.85
CA ARG A 260 -20.91 -9.95 -8.11
C ARG A 260 -19.67 -9.09 -8.35
N LEU A 261 -19.31 -8.89 -9.61
CA LEU A 261 -18.29 -7.92 -10.00
C LEU A 261 -18.97 -6.64 -10.48
N VAL A 262 -18.51 -5.50 -9.95
CA VAL A 262 -18.96 -4.17 -10.38
C VAL A 262 -17.76 -3.35 -10.84
N PRO A 263 -17.91 -2.50 -11.88
CA PRO A 263 -16.83 -1.63 -12.31
C PRO A 263 -16.45 -0.63 -11.20
N VAL A 264 -15.14 -0.45 -10.99
CA VAL A 264 -14.59 0.61 -10.13
C VAL A 264 -14.88 1.94 -10.82
N GLN A 265 -15.57 2.84 -10.12
CA GLN A 265 -16.00 4.12 -10.65
C GLN A 265 -15.01 5.24 -10.32
N GLY A 266 -14.88 6.21 -11.23
CA GLY A 266 -14.03 7.38 -11.03
C GLY A 266 -12.56 7.17 -11.40
N VAL A 267 -11.74 8.15 -11.03
CA VAL A 267 -10.31 8.18 -11.30
C VAL A 267 -9.59 7.16 -10.43
N ILE A 268 -8.78 6.31 -11.05
CA ILE A 268 -7.90 5.37 -10.35
C ILE A 268 -6.75 6.14 -9.71
N VAL A 269 -6.54 5.94 -8.40
CA VAL A 269 -5.41 6.50 -7.66
C VAL A 269 -4.47 5.38 -7.20
N HIS A 270 -3.18 5.58 -7.37
CA HIS A 270 -2.17 4.54 -7.19
C HIS A 270 -2.15 3.98 -5.76
N LYS A 271 -2.37 4.84 -4.75
CA LYS A 271 -2.32 4.46 -3.33
C LYS A 271 -3.31 3.37 -2.89
N THR A 272 -4.45 3.22 -3.57
CA THR A 272 -5.43 2.16 -3.30
C THR A 272 -5.52 1.16 -4.44
N HIS A 273 -4.75 1.35 -5.50
CA HIS A 273 -4.79 0.49 -6.67
C HIS A 273 -3.94 -0.75 -6.46
N ILE A 274 -4.59 -1.87 -6.11
CA ILE A 274 -3.95 -3.16 -5.92
C ILE A 274 -4.53 -4.13 -6.94
N THR A 275 -3.78 -4.42 -8.00
CA THR A 275 -4.33 -5.13 -9.15
C THR A 275 -4.37 -6.65 -8.95
N TYR A 276 -5.35 -7.29 -9.59
CA TYR A 276 -5.39 -8.74 -9.70
C TYR A 276 -6.01 -9.13 -11.04
N ALA A 277 -5.23 -9.80 -11.89
CA ALA A 277 -5.76 -10.32 -13.16
C ALA A 277 -6.79 -11.43 -12.89
N LEU A 278 -7.87 -11.47 -13.66
CA LEU A 278 -8.70 -12.64 -13.88
C LEU A 278 -8.61 -13.07 -15.35
N SER A 279 -8.39 -14.36 -15.57
CA SER A 279 -8.22 -14.93 -16.91
C SER A 279 -8.73 -16.36 -16.95
N ALA A 280 -8.88 -16.91 -18.16
CA ALA A 280 -9.21 -18.32 -18.34
C ALA A 280 -8.16 -19.25 -17.70
N GLN A 281 -6.87 -18.87 -17.75
CA GLN A 281 -5.80 -19.64 -17.10
C GLN A 281 -5.95 -19.61 -15.57
N LYS A 282 -6.22 -18.44 -14.98
CA LYS A 282 -6.47 -18.34 -13.54
C LYS A 282 -7.74 -19.07 -13.12
N LEU A 283 -8.79 -19.04 -13.94
CA LEU A 283 -10.03 -19.78 -13.69
C LEU A 283 -9.75 -21.29 -13.63
N LYS A 284 -9.01 -21.80 -14.62
CA LYS A 284 -8.56 -23.20 -14.64
C LYS A 284 -7.69 -23.53 -13.43
N ARG A 285 -6.76 -22.64 -13.04
CA ARG A 285 -5.92 -22.84 -11.87
C ARG A 285 -6.74 -22.91 -10.57
N VAL A 286 -7.77 -22.09 -10.41
CA VAL A 286 -8.70 -22.17 -9.27
C VAL A 286 -9.48 -23.49 -9.30
N GLN A 287 -9.92 -23.94 -10.48
CA GLN A 287 -10.55 -25.25 -10.64
C GLN A 287 -9.62 -26.39 -10.21
N GLU A 288 -8.37 -26.35 -10.65
CA GLU A 288 -7.34 -27.33 -10.28
C GLU A 288 -7.08 -27.39 -8.78
N LEU A 289 -6.93 -26.23 -8.13
CA LEU A 289 -6.61 -26.19 -6.71
C LEU A 289 -7.80 -26.62 -5.83
N PHE A 290 -9.00 -26.14 -6.13
CA PHE A 290 -10.14 -26.24 -5.21
C PHE A 290 -11.17 -27.32 -5.58
N TYR A 291 -11.19 -27.82 -6.81
CA TYR A 291 -12.27 -28.71 -7.29
C TYR A 291 -11.80 -30.06 -7.85
N ASN A 292 -10.50 -30.24 -8.11
CA ASN A 292 -9.97 -31.51 -8.63
C ASN A 292 -9.61 -32.53 -7.54
N ASN A 293 -9.60 -32.11 -6.26
CA ASN A 293 -9.27 -32.97 -5.13
C ASN A 293 -10.54 -33.50 -4.45
N ASP A 294 -10.46 -34.69 -3.88
CA ASP A 294 -11.56 -35.33 -3.16
C ASP A 294 -11.67 -34.77 -1.74
N TRP A 295 -12.39 -33.66 -1.59
CA TRP A 295 -12.72 -33.07 -0.29
C TRP A 295 -14.14 -32.50 -0.30
N HIS A 296 -14.80 -32.56 0.86
CA HIS A 296 -16.19 -32.14 1.00
C HIS A 296 -16.42 -31.34 2.29
N ALA A 297 -17.20 -30.26 2.21
CA ALA A 297 -17.72 -29.56 3.37
C ALA A 297 -19.18 -29.98 3.62
N SER A 298 -19.52 -30.26 4.88
CA SER A 298 -20.90 -30.58 5.28
C SER A 298 -21.79 -29.34 5.37
N ALA A 299 -21.21 -28.19 5.71
CA ALA A 299 -21.88 -26.90 5.80
C ALA A 299 -20.86 -25.76 5.57
N VAL A 300 -21.38 -24.56 5.28
CA VAL A 300 -20.57 -23.34 5.32
C VAL A 300 -20.59 -22.82 6.76
N PRO A 301 -19.43 -22.66 7.43
CA PRO A 301 -19.41 -22.12 8.78
C PRO A 301 -20.01 -20.71 8.84
N GLY A 302 -20.63 -20.35 9.96
CA GLY A 302 -21.26 -19.03 10.15
C GLY A 302 -20.25 -17.88 10.26
N TYR A 303 -20.77 -16.65 10.46
CA TYR A 303 -20.01 -15.40 10.59
C TYR A 303 -19.81 -14.93 12.04
N GLY A 304 -19.89 -15.85 13.01
CA GLY A 304 -19.68 -15.55 14.42
C GLY A 304 -18.23 -15.14 14.76
N PRO A 305 -17.98 -14.50 15.92
CA PRO A 305 -16.65 -14.01 16.29
C PRO A 305 -15.53 -15.05 16.23
N GLY A 306 -15.80 -16.30 16.61
CA GLY A 306 -14.82 -17.38 16.57
C GLY A 306 -14.33 -17.70 15.14
N HIS A 307 -15.25 -17.86 14.19
CA HIS A 307 -14.90 -18.12 12.79
C HIS A 307 -14.21 -16.90 12.14
N ARG A 308 -14.66 -15.69 12.45
CA ARG A 308 -14.01 -14.47 11.95
C ARG A 308 -12.59 -14.27 12.46
N ALA A 309 -12.31 -14.72 13.68
CA ALA A 309 -10.98 -14.66 14.28
C ALA A 309 -10.01 -15.71 13.73
N ASN A 310 -10.50 -16.82 13.16
CA ASN A 310 -9.66 -17.95 12.76
C ASN A 310 -10.04 -18.48 11.36
N PRO A 311 -9.31 -18.07 10.30
CA PRO A 311 -9.55 -18.58 8.95
C PRO A 311 -9.19 -20.06 8.79
N PHE A 312 -8.24 -20.56 9.58
CA PHE A 312 -7.84 -21.97 9.53
C PHE A 312 -8.95 -22.90 10.02
N LEU A 313 -9.73 -22.45 11.00
CA LEU A 313 -10.94 -23.15 11.46
C LEU A 313 -12.10 -22.95 10.47
N THR A 314 -12.31 -21.73 9.99
CA THR A 314 -13.42 -21.41 9.07
C THR A 314 -13.33 -22.14 7.75
N PHE A 315 -12.12 -22.35 7.23
CA PHE A 315 -11.86 -22.98 5.95
C PHE A 315 -11.13 -24.31 6.10
N GLU A 316 -11.23 -24.94 7.27
CA GLU A 316 -10.57 -26.23 7.60
C GLU A 316 -10.88 -27.32 6.56
N ALA A 317 -12.13 -27.36 6.08
CA ALA A 317 -12.56 -28.33 5.07
C ALA A 317 -11.84 -28.14 3.71
N ILE A 318 -11.36 -26.92 3.39
CA ILE A 318 -10.59 -26.69 2.16
C ILE A 318 -9.13 -27.09 2.43
N PRO A 319 -8.54 -28.00 1.62
CA PRO A 319 -7.15 -28.42 1.79
C PRO A 319 -6.19 -27.24 1.94
N ALA A 320 -5.41 -27.23 3.03
CA ALA A 320 -4.45 -26.16 3.33
C ALA A 320 -3.45 -25.94 2.18
N ARG A 321 -3.00 -27.02 1.54
CA ARG A 321 -2.12 -26.96 0.36
C ARG A 321 -2.73 -26.16 -0.79
N ALA A 322 -4.04 -26.30 -1.05
CA ALA A 322 -4.72 -25.58 -2.12
C ALA A 322 -4.82 -24.08 -1.81
N ARG A 323 -5.20 -23.75 -0.58
CA ARG A 323 -5.26 -22.35 -0.11
C ARG A 323 -3.87 -21.69 -0.15
N TYR A 324 -2.84 -22.36 0.38
CA TYR A 324 -1.48 -21.82 0.37
C TYR A 324 -0.96 -21.63 -1.05
N GLN A 325 -1.13 -22.63 -1.92
CA GLN A 325 -0.65 -22.53 -3.30
C GLN A 325 -1.33 -21.40 -4.07
N PHE A 326 -2.63 -21.15 -3.86
CA PHE A 326 -3.30 -19.98 -4.45
C PHE A 326 -2.68 -18.66 -3.96
N MET A 327 -2.35 -18.58 -2.67
CA MET A 327 -1.69 -17.41 -2.10
C MET A 327 -0.29 -17.21 -2.67
N LEU A 328 0.51 -18.28 -2.78
CA LEU A 328 1.85 -18.24 -3.37
C LEU A 328 1.84 -17.83 -4.84
N ASP A 329 0.94 -18.42 -5.63
CA ASP A 329 0.77 -18.11 -7.06
C ASP A 329 0.54 -16.60 -7.30
N ASN A 330 0.03 -15.88 -6.29
CA ASN A 330 -0.29 -14.45 -6.33
C ASN A 330 0.33 -13.67 -5.15
N ALA A 331 1.48 -14.09 -4.62
CA ALA A 331 1.97 -13.59 -3.35
C ALA A 331 2.19 -12.07 -3.31
N GLN A 332 2.58 -11.42 -4.42
CA GLN A 332 2.71 -9.95 -4.45
C GLN A 332 1.37 -9.26 -4.14
N TYR A 333 0.24 -9.77 -4.65
CA TYR A 333 -1.08 -9.20 -4.38
C TYR A 333 -1.42 -9.26 -2.89
N PHE A 334 -1.18 -10.41 -2.25
CA PHE A 334 -1.45 -10.59 -0.83
C PHE A 334 -0.56 -9.69 0.03
N VAL A 335 0.74 -9.62 -0.27
CA VAL A 335 1.67 -8.74 0.45
C VAL A 335 1.32 -7.27 0.21
N ASN A 336 1.00 -6.87 -1.03
CA ASN A 336 0.50 -5.51 -1.32
C ASN A 336 -0.74 -5.17 -0.49
N SER A 337 -1.67 -6.11 -0.32
CA SER A 337 -2.92 -5.87 0.40
C SER A 337 -2.71 -5.46 1.85
N PHE A 338 -1.69 -6.00 2.53
CA PHE A 338 -1.39 -5.62 3.91
C PHE A 338 -0.23 -4.64 4.06
N ILE A 339 0.51 -4.29 2.99
CA ILE A 339 1.58 -3.26 3.00
C ILE A 339 1.11 -1.91 2.45
N ARG A 340 0.22 -1.91 1.44
CA ARG A 340 -0.37 -0.70 0.83
C ARG A 340 -1.85 -0.50 1.19
N GLY A 341 -2.48 -1.50 1.82
CA GLY A 341 -3.88 -1.41 2.20
C GLY A 341 -4.16 -0.39 3.31
N PRO A 342 -5.44 -0.18 3.66
CA PRO A 342 -5.87 0.86 4.61
C PRO A 342 -5.20 0.80 5.99
N VAL A 343 -4.68 -0.37 6.38
CA VAL A 343 -3.98 -0.58 7.65
C VAL A 343 -2.65 0.15 7.73
N CYS A 344 -1.93 0.31 6.61
CA CYS A 344 -0.57 0.85 6.54
C CYS A 344 -0.54 2.35 6.24
N ARG A 345 -1.38 3.11 6.94
CA ARG A 345 -1.41 4.58 6.87
C ARG A 345 -0.97 5.20 8.20
N GLY A 346 0.12 5.97 8.15
CA GLY A 346 0.64 6.71 9.31
C GLY A 346 1.72 5.94 10.06
N GLN A 347 2.62 6.68 10.70
CA GLN A 347 3.80 6.16 11.41
C GLN A 347 3.48 5.00 12.38
N ILE A 348 2.43 5.14 13.21
CA ILE A 348 2.06 4.11 14.20
C ILE A 348 1.76 2.75 13.53
N ALA A 349 1.26 2.74 12.29
CA ALA A 349 1.00 1.52 11.55
C ALA A 349 2.27 0.88 10.95
N THR A 350 3.27 1.68 10.62
CA THR A 350 4.46 1.27 9.88
C THR A 350 5.69 1.10 10.77
N ASP A 351 5.72 1.65 11.99
CA ASP A 351 6.83 1.57 12.97
C ASP A 351 7.27 0.16 13.37
N VAL A 352 6.46 -0.82 13.00
CA VAL A 352 6.65 -2.24 13.28
C VAL A 352 7.32 -2.98 12.14
N ILE A 353 7.65 -2.34 11.01
CA ILE A 353 8.45 -2.93 9.93
C ILE A 353 9.74 -2.12 9.71
N ARG A 354 10.72 -2.73 9.05
CA ARG A 354 11.94 -2.02 8.65
C ARG A 354 11.76 -1.32 7.33
N ASP A 355 12.61 -0.32 7.09
CA ASP A 355 12.57 0.48 5.87
C ASP A 355 12.95 -0.28 4.61
N HIS A 356 13.72 -1.36 4.74
CA HIS A 356 14.07 -2.23 3.63
C HIS A 356 14.24 -3.67 4.11
N PHE A 357 13.47 -4.59 3.54
CA PHE A 357 13.58 -6.02 3.77
C PHE A 357 13.10 -6.84 2.58
N TRP A 358 13.63 -8.06 2.47
CA TRP A 358 13.18 -9.03 1.48
C TRP A 358 12.14 -9.96 2.08
N VAL A 359 11.23 -10.45 1.23
CA VAL A 359 10.20 -11.41 1.60
C VAL A 359 10.35 -12.65 0.73
N LEU A 360 10.43 -13.79 1.39
CA LEU A 360 10.53 -15.13 0.83
C LEU A 360 9.36 -15.97 1.35
N PHE A 361 9.10 -17.08 0.69
CA PHE A 361 8.03 -18.00 1.05
C PHE A 361 8.56 -19.43 1.21
N GLN A 362 7.99 -20.16 2.16
CA GLN A 362 8.32 -21.56 2.39
C GLN A 362 7.63 -22.44 1.34
N GLU A 363 8.33 -23.47 0.85
CA GLU A 363 7.76 -24.45 -0.07
C GLU A 363 6.65 -25.25 0.63
N PRO A 364 5.43 -25.38 0.07
CA PRO A 364 4.34 -26.15 0.67
C PRO A 364 4.70 -27.58 1.09
N ALA A 365 5.61 -28.25 0.38
CA ALA A 365 6.09 -29.59 0.74
C ALA A 365 7.04 -29.61 1.95
N SER A 366 7.55 -28.45 2.37
CA SER A 366 8.38 -28.30 3.57
C SER A 366 7.64 -27.62 4.71
N ASP A 367 6.37 -27.22 4.54
CA ASP A 367 5.55 -26.61 5.58
C ASP A 367 4.77 -27.69 6.36
N LEU A 368 5.18 -27.94 7.60
CA LEU A 368 4.55 -28.95 8.44
C LEU A 368 3.06 -28.67 8.69
N TYR A 369 2.60 -27.42 8.68
CA TYR A 369 1.17 -27.13 8.83
C TYR A 369 0.36 -27.65 7.62
N VAL A 370 0.99 -27.72 6.45
CA VAL A 370 0.39 -28.19 5.21
C VAL A 370 0.53 -29.71 5.05
N ASP A 371 1.65 -30.29 5.52
CA ASP A 371 2.03 -31.69 5.24
C ASP A 371 1.79 -32.66 6.41
N ASP A 372 1.72 -32.18 7.66
CA ASP A 372 1.46 -33.00 8.86
C ASP A 372 0.08 -32.66 9.46
N ALA A 373 -0.90 -33.54 9.22
CA ALA A 373 -2.27 -33.38 9.72
C ALA A 373 -2.37 -33.37 11.26
N ARG A 374 -1.47 -34.06 11.97
CA ARG A 374 -1.46 -34.06 13.44
C ARG A 374 -0.98 -32.71 13.95
N TYR A 375 0.11 -32.20 13.39
CA TYR A 375 0.60 -30.85 13.70
C TYR A 375 -0.45 -29.79 13.34
N GLN A 376 -1.10 -29.90 12.17
CA GLN A 376 -2.17 -29.01 11.74
C GLN A 376 -3.32 -28.96 12.76
N GLY A 377 -3.78 -30.12 13.24
CA GLY A 377 -4.85 -30.22 14.23
C GLY A 377 -4.48 -29.60 15.59
N GLN A 378 -3.22 -29.72 16.01
CA GLN A 378 -2.72 -29.10 17.25
C GLN A 378 -2.51 -27.58 17.09
N ALA A 379 -2.04 -27.13 15.93
CA ALA A 379 -1.75 -25.73 15.67
C ALA A 379 -3.02 -24.89 15.46
N THR A 380 -4.03 -25.41 14.75
CA THR A 380 -5.22 -24.65 14.31
C THR A 380 -5.94 -23.88 15.44
N PRO A 381 -6.18 -24.45 16.64
CA PRO A 381 -6.79 -23.71 17.75
C PRO A 381 -5.96 -22.52 18.27
N LEU A 382 -4.63 -22.55 18.08
CA LEU A 382 -3.69 -21.53 18.55
C LEU A 382 -3.55 -20.35 17.57
N LEU A 383 -4.05 -20.50 16.33
CA LEU A 383 -3.90 -19.51 15.25
C LEU A 383 -4.98 -18.42 15.22
N ALA A 384 -5.91 -18.42 16.20
CA ALA A 384 -6.93 -17.38 16.30
C ALA A 384 -6.32 -15.99 16.54
N MET A 385 -6.92 -14.97 15.92
CA MET A 385 -6.43 -13.59 15.89
C MET A 385 -7.34 -12.61 16.64
N PRO A 386 -6.79 -11.53 17.22
CA PRO A 386 -7.56 -10.49 17.90
C PRO A 386 -8.35 -9.58 16.94
N GLY A 387 -9.05 -8.58 17.49
CA GLY A 387 -9.76 -7.55 16.70
C GLY A 387 -11.26 -7.79 16.48
N GLN A 388 -11.82 -8.83 17.11
CA GLN A 388 -13.27 -9.08 17.13
C GLN A 388 -14.00 -8.42 18.31
N ASN A 389 -13.26 -7.92 19.31
CA ASN A 389 -13.79 -7.23 20.48
C ASN A 389 -13.27 -5.79 20.52
N ASP A 390 -14.18 -4.82 20.47
CA ASP A 390 -13.89 -3.40 20.45
C ASP A 390 -13.91 -2.77 21.88
N ASP A 391 -14.04 -3.56 22.94
CA ASP A 391 -14.02 -3.05 24.31
C ASP A 391 -12.60 -2.59 24.74
N VAL A 392 -12.46 -1.28 24.98
CA VAL A 392 -11.22 -0.62 25.38
C VAL A 392 -10.67 -1.17 26.70
N GLY A 393 -11.53 -1.56 27.64
CA GLY A 393 -11.11 -2.12 28.93
C GLY A 393 -10.44 -3.50 28.83
N SER A 394 -10.65 -4.20 27.71
CA SER A 394 -10.17 -5.57 27.49
C SER A 394 -8.85 -5.66 26.73
N VAL A 395 -8.28 -4.55 26.26
CA VAL A 395 -7.11 -4.55 25.37
C VAL A 395 -5.89 -5.25 26.00
N LEU A 396 -5.60 -5.01 27.28
CA LEU A 396 -4.43 -5.60 27.94
C LEU A 396 -4.61 -7.11 28.20
N SER A 397 -5.79 -7.52 28.69
CA SER A 397 -6.07 -8.94 28.95
C SER A 397 -6.15 -9.75 27.67
N LEU A 398 -6.75 -9.19 26.60
CA LEU A 398 -6.74 -9.78 25.28
C LEU A 398 -5.30 -9.90 24.76
N TRP A 399 -4.50 -8.83 24.84
CA TRP A 399 -3.10 -8.87 24.40
C TRP A 399 -2.31 -9.99 25.10
N LEU A 400 -2.39 -10.10 26.43
CA LEU A 400 -1.74 -11.19 27.18
C LEU A 400 -2.20 -12.57 26.67
N SER A 401 -3.51 -12.78 26.53
CA SER A 401 -4.05 -14.07 26.07
C SER A 401 -3.61 -14.45 24.65
N TYR A 402 -3.57 -13.48 23.72
CA TYR A 402 -3.13 -13.73 22.34
C TYR A 402 -1.62 -13.88 22.25
N LYS A 403 -0.85 -13.19 23.11
CA LYS A 403 0.59 -13.38 23.24
C LYS A 403 0.91 -14.80 23.69
N ASP A 404 0.25 -15.28 24.74
CA ASP A 404 0.48 -16.62 25.28
C ASP A 404 0.11 -17.69 24.25
N ARG A 405 -1.06 -17.59 23.60
CA ARG A 405 -1.46 -18.51 22.51
C ARG A 405 -0.48 -18.50 21.34
N ARG A 406 0.03 -17.32 20.95
CA ARG A 406 1.05 -17.22 19.91
C ARG A 406 2.33 -17.92 20.34
N ASN A 407 2.79 -17.72 21.58
CA ASN A 407 4.01 -18.34 22.08
C ASN A 407 3.85 -19.86 22.23
N ASP A 408 2.67 -20.35 22.60
CA ASP A 408 2.34 -21.77 22.58
C ASP A 408 2.43 -22.35 21.15
N TYR A 409 1.90 -21.63 20.16
CA TYR A 409 2.05 -22.02 18.75
C TYR A 409 3.51 -22.06 18.30
N GLU A 410 4.31 -21.08 18.69
CA GLU A 410 5.72 -21.02 18.29
C GLU A 410 6.57 -22.08 19.00
N ASN A 411 6.26 -22.43 20.25
CA ASN A 411 6.87 -23.57 20.93
C ASN A 411 6.51 -24.87 20.21
N LEU A 412 5.22 -25.10 19.94
CA LEU A 412 4.75 -26.25 19.19
C LEU A 412 5.45 -26.35 17.83
N ARG A 413 5.55 -25.24 17.11
CA ARG A 413 6.23 -25.14 15.82
C ARG A 413 7.72 -25.46 15.96
N ARG A 414 8.44 -24.81 16.88
CA ARG A 414 9.88 -25.04 17.11
C ARG A 414 10.15 -26.52 17.32
N ASP A 415 9.40 -27.15 18.22
CA ASP A 415 9.64 -28.55 18.61
C ASP A 415 9.37 -29.50 17.41
N HIS A 416 8.30 -29.29 16.65
CA HIS A 416 8.02 -30.09 15.45
C HIS A 416 9.06 -29.90 14.34
N TYR A 417 9.57 -28.69 14.15
CA TYR A 417 10.58 -28.42 13.13
C TYR A 417 12.00 -28.82 13.54
N ALA A 418 12.28 -29.01 14.83
CA ALA A 418 13.53 -29.60 15.32
C ALA A 418 13.63 -31.09 14.94
N ASP A 419 12.49 -31.80 14.94
CA ASP A 419 12.38 -33.20 14.52
C ASP A 419 12.29 -33.39 12.99
N ALA A 420 12.08 -32.30 12.23
CA ALA A 420 11.98 -32.34 10.78
C ALA A 420 13.35 -32.37 10.10
N PRO A 421 13.45 -32.79 8.83
CA PRO A 421 14.69 -32.68 8.07
C PRO A 421 15.25 -31.25 8.12
N PRO A 422 16.55 -31.07 8.41
CA PRO A 422 17.21 -29.77 8.41
C PRO A 422 16.94 -28.97 7.14
N ALA A 423 16.66 -27.67 7.31
CA ALA A 423 16.33 -26.80 6.20
C ALA A 423 17.47 -26.74 5.17
N ASP A 424 17.12 -26.86 3.88
CA ASP A 424 18.00 -26.66 2.73
C ASP A 424 17.34 -25.72 1.70
N TRP A 425 17.97 -25.54 0.53
CA TRP A 425 17.43 -24.67 -0.52
C TRP A 425 16.08 -25.13 -1.09
N SER A 426 15.67 -26.39 -0.90
CA SER A 426 14.33 -26.87 -1.30
C SER A 426 13.22 -26.39 -0.38
N THR A 427 13.56 -25.88 0.81
CA THR A 427 12.63 -25.25 1.76
C THR A 427 12.03 -23.95 1.21
N LEU A 428 12.66 -23.31 0.23
CA LEU A 428 12.20 -22.04 -0.34
C LEU A 428 11.34 -22.28 -1.57
N TRP A 429 10.16 -21.68 -1.57
CA TRP A 429 9.25 -21.72 -2.71
C TRP A 429 9.81 -20.92 -3.88
N LYS A 430 9.69 -21.50 -5.08
CA LYS A 430 10.25 -20.94 -6.33
C LYS A 430 9.33 -21.15 -7.54
N GLY A 431 8.02 -21.17 -7.31
CA GLY A 431 7.04 -21.56 -8.33
C GLY A 431 6.84 -20.55 -9.46
N ASN A 432 6.92 -19.25 -9.18
CA ASN A 432 6.84 -18.19 -10.20
C ASN A 432 7.55 -16.89 -9.74
N ASP A 433 7.36 -15.81 -10.47
CA ASP A 433 7.99 -14.50 -10.22
C ASP A 433 7.48 -13.76 -8.95
N ASN A 434 6.52 -14.33 -8.21
CA ASN A 434 6.11 -13.86 -6.88
C ASN A 434 6.97 -14.44 -5.75
N ALA A 435 7.91 -15.33 -6.04
CA ALA A 435 8.72 -16.01 -5.03
C ALA A 435 9.65 -15.08 -4.23
N LEU A 436 10.00 -13.94 -4.83
CA LEU A 436 10.91 -12.96 -4.26
C LEU A 436 10.23 -11.61 -4.30
N LEU A 437 10.07 -10.97 -3.14
CA LEU A 437 9.56 -9.62 -3.06
C LEU A 437 10.50 -8.74 -2.22
N THR A 438 10.48 -7.45 -2.51
CA THR A 438 11.12 -6.42 -1.69
C THR A 438 10.06 -5.47 -1.16
N VAL A 439 10.15 -5.13 0.12
CA VAL A 439 9.32 -4.13 0.77
C VAL A 439 10.18 -2.93 1.14
N PHE A 440 9.70 -1.73 0.80
CA PHE A 440 10.23 -0.46 1.25
C PHE A 440 9.20 0.27 2.12
N ARG A 441 9.59 0.74 3.31
CA ARG A 441 8.79 1.66 4.13
C ARG A 441 9.33 3.07 3.93
N HIS A 442 8.43 4.00 3.65
CA HIS A 442 8.69 5.42 3.45
C HIS A 442 8.16 6.20 4.66
N PHE A 443 8.67 5.86 5.85
CA PHE A 443 8.19 6.31 7.16
C PHE A 443 6.72 5.97 7.48
N ASP A 444 5.74 6.59 6.80
CA ASP A 444 4.30 6.52 7.10
C ASP A 444 3.46 5.81 6.02
N SER A 445 4.14 5.23 5.03
CA SER A 445 3.60 4.44 3.93
C SER A 445 4.62 3.39 3.51
N ALA A 446 4.25 2.47 2.61
CA ALA A 446 5.16 1.43 2.13
C ALA A 446 4.79 0.95 0.72
N THR A 447 5.71 0.22 0.10
CA THR A 447 5.56 -0.37 -1.24
C THR A 447 6.11 -1.78 -1.30
N VAL A 448 5.60 -2.58 -2.25
CA VAL A 448 6.06 -3.94 -2.52
C VAL A 448 6.39 -4.07 -3.99
N SER A 449 7.54 -4.62 -4.30
CA SER A 449 7.99 -4.92 -5.67
C SER A 449 8.40 -6.38 -5.80
N LYS A 450 8.21 -6.98 -6.98
CA LYS A 450 8.77 -8.29 -7.28
C LYS A 450 10.29 -8.20 -7.44
N GLY A 451 10.97 -9.28 -7.08
CA GLY A 451 12.43 -9.38 -7.08
C GLY A 451 13.10 -8.78 -5.84
N LEU A 452 14.42 -8.91 -5.81
CA LEU A 452 15.29 -8.48 -4.71
C LEU A 452 15.93 -7.15 -5.08
N ILE A 453 15.41 -6.03 -4.56
CA ILE A 453 15.86 -4.66 -4.85
C ILE A 453 16.66 -4.11 -3.65
N GLY A 454 17.61 -3.21 -3.89
CA GLY A 454 18.46 -2.55 -2.88
C GLY A 454 19.76 -3.31 -2.57
N ASP A 455 20.47 -2.92 -1.51
CA ASP A 455 21.58 -3.73 -0.99
C ASP A 455 21.05 -5.02 -0.32
N VAL A 456 21.90 -5.83 0.29
CA VAL A 456 21.44 -6.93 1.16
C VAL A 456 20.84 -6.31 2.44
N PRO A 457 19.51 -6.45 2.68
CA PRO A 457 18.86 -5.82 3.82
C PRO A 457 19.28 -6.47 5.14
N LYS A 458 19.09 -5.72 6.23
CA LYS A 458 19.34 -6.22 7.59
C LYS A 458 18.38 -7.35 7.99
N SER A 459 17.14 -7.33 7.47
CA SER A 459 16.11 -8.33 7.77
C SER A 459 15.58 -8.97 6.50
N THR A 460 15.18 -10.24 6.60
CA THR A 460 14.46 -11.00 5.58
C THR A 460 13.35 -11.77 6.27
N TRP A 461 12.16 -11.73 5.70
CA TRP A 461 10.98 -12.45 6.21
C TRP A 461 10.79 -13.73 5.43
N LEU A 462 10.58 -14.84 6.13
CA LEU A 462 10.17 -16.11 5.54
C LEU A 462 8.74 -16.47 5.97
N PHE A 463 7.79 -16.30 5.05
CA PHE A 463 6.39 -16.66 5.28
C PHE A 463 6.17 -18.15 5.01
N ASP A 464 5.76 -18.87 6.06
CA ASP A 464 5.03 -20.13 5.93
C ASP A 464 3.53 -19.85 5.73
N TYR A 465 2.73 -20.90 5.54
CA TYR A 465 1.32 -20.73 5.28
C TYR A 465 0.56 -20.06 6.44
N PRO A 466 0.70 -20.52 7.71
CA PRO A 466 0.04 -19.88 8.82
C PRO A 466 0.39 -18.40 8.97
N LEU A 467 1.65 -18.00 8.79
CA LEU A 467 2.02 -16.58 8.87
C LEU A 467 1.38 -15.78 7.75
N LEU A 468 1.42 -16.24 6.49
CA LEU A 468 0.88 -15.49 5.35
C LEU A 468 -0.63 -15.23 5.46
N GLU A 469 -1.43 -16.27 5.76
CA GLU A 469 -2.89 -16.13 5.88
C GLU A 469 -3.27 -15.35 7.15
N ARG A 470 -2.54 -15.50 8.26
CA ARG A 470 -2.77 -14.68 9.47
C ARG A 470 -2.46 -13.21 9.23
N THR A 471 -1.36 -12.88 8.57
CA THR A 471 -1.05 -11.49 8.23
C THR A 471 -2.17 -10.89 7.40
N TYR A 472 -2.63 -11.61 6.37
CA TYR A 472 -3.71 -11.16 5.50
C TYR A 472 -5.02 -10.94 6.27
N TYR A 473 -5.46 -11.90 7.08
CA TYR A 473 -6.68 -11.74 7.85
C TYR A 473 -6.58 -10.64 8.90
N GLN A 474 -5.48 -10.56 9.64
CA GLN A 474 -5.30 -9.55 10.68
C GLN A 474 -5.32 -8.12 10.11
N LEU A 475 -4.63 -7.92 8.98
CA LEU A 475 -4.36 -6.59 8.44
C LEU A 475 -5.30 -6.17 7.30
N VAL A 476 -6.06 -7.10 6.72
CA VAL A 476 -6.92 -6.83 5.56
C VAL A 476 -8.37 -7.18 5.85
N VAL A 477 -8.67 -8.46 6.12
CA VAL A 477 -10.06 -8.94 6.26
C VAL A 477 -10.71 -8.42 7.55
N ASN A 478 -9.97 -8.49 8.67
CA ASN A 478 -10.46 -8.08 9.99
C ASN A 478 -10.17 -6.62 10.31
N PHE A 479 -9.27 -5.96 9.56
CA PHE A 479 -8.93 -4.57 9.82
C PHE A 479 -10.09 -3.62 9.52
N ASP A 480 -10.28 -2.65 10.40
CA ASP A 480 -11.39 -1.73 10.35
C ASP A 480 -10.93 -0.29 10.57
N VAL A 481 -10.84 0.43 9.45
CA VAL A 481 -10.43 1.84 9.43
C VAL A 481 -11.41 2.75 10.18
N TYR A 482 -12.69 2.36 10.28
CA TYR A 482 -13.71 3.11 11.01
C TYR A 482 -13.79 2.70 12.49
N GLY A 483 -12.97 1.73 12.91
CA GLY A 483 -12.93 1.15 14.25
C GLY A 483 -12.42 2.13 15.30
N ASN A 484 -12.49 1.72 16.57
CA ASN A 484 -11.99 2.51 17.69
C ASN A 484 -10.52 2.20 18.01
N ILE A 485 -9.95 2.92 18.97
CA ILE A 485 -8.56 2.75 19.41
C ILE A 485 -8.25 1.31 19.88
N ALA A 486 -9.20 0.60 20.48
CA ALA A 486 -9.00 -0.78 20.94
C ALA A 486 -8.69 -1.71 19.77
N HIS A 487 -9.49 -1.63 18.71
CA HIS A 487 -9.27 -2.39 17.48
C HIS A 487 -7.91 -2.07 16.84
N GLN A 488 -7.59 -0.78 16.74
CA GLN A 488 -6.34 -0.29 16.15
C GLN A 488 -5.12 -0.77 16.95
N ALA A 489 -5.18 -0.74 18.29
CA ALA A 489 -4.11 -1.20 19.17
C ALA A 489 -3.92 -2.72 19.09
N GLN A 490 -5.01 -3.50 19.20
CA GLN A 490 -4.98 -4.96 19.12
C GLN A 490 -4.33 -5.46 17.81
N THR A 491 -4.70 -4.84 16.68
CA THR A 491 -4.16 -5.21 15.36
C THR A 491 -2.65 -5.02 15.30
N ARG A 492 -2.16 -3.87 15.79
CA ARG A 492 -0.74 -3.53 15.70
C ARG A 492 0.12 -4.33 16.68
N LEU A 493 -0.36 -4.53 17.91
CA LEU A 493 0.34 -5.36 18.88
C LEU A 493 0.48 -6.82 18.41
N TYR A 494 -0.54 -7.35 17.74
CA TYR A 494 -0.46 -8.71 17.20
C TYR A 494 0.43 -8.81 15.96
N PHE A 495 0.45 -7.79 15.12
CA PHE A 495 1.35 -7.78 13.95
C PHE A 495 2.84 -7.78 14.33
N ASP A 496 3.23 -7.13 15.43
CA ASP A 496 4.57 -7.23 16.00
C ASP A 496 4.99 -8.71 16.24
N LEU A 497 4.06 -9.53 16.75
CA LEU A 497 4.28 -10.96 16.96
C LEU A 497 4.41 -11.72 15.63
N ILE A 498 3.58 -11.38 14.62
CA ILE A 498 3.63 -12.02 13.30
C ILE A 498 4.95 -11.71 12.58
N ARG A 499 5.41 -10.44 12.59
CA ARG A 499 6.73 -10.06 12.06
C ARG A 499 7.82 -10.90 12.69
N ASN A 500 7.84 -10.96 14.02
CA ASN A 500 8.86 -11.71 14.75
C ASN A 500 8.86 -13.19 14.31
N GLY A 501 7.70 -13.80 14.09
CA GLY A 501 7.59 -15.15 13.52
C GLY A 501 8.27 -15.29 12.15
N ALA A 502 8.04 -14.34 11.23
CA ALA A 502 8.67 -14.38 9.91
C ALA A 502 10.20 -14.20 9.94
N GLU A 503 10.72 -13.37 10.85
CA GLU A 503 12.16 -13.21 11.08
C GLU A 503 12.79 -14.47 11.70
N ILE A 504 12.11 -15.11 12.67
CA ILE A 504 12.56 -16.36 13.27
C ILE A 504 12.54 -17.51 12.26
N ASN A 505 11.53 -17.56 11.38
CA ASN A 505 11.46 -18.53 10.30
C ASN A 505 12.69 -18.44 9.39
N PHE A 506 13.13 -17.23 9.07
CA PHE A 506 14.33 -17.02 8.27
C PHE A 506 15.60 -17.53 8.98
N LEU A 507 15.71 -17.34 10.31
CA LEU A 507 16.87 -17.81 11.08
C LEU A 507 17.08 -19.33 11.01
N ARG A 508 16.04 -20.12 10.76
CA ARG A 508 16.17 -21.58 10.57
C ARG A 508 17.03 -21.96 9.36
N LEU A 509 17.14 -21.08 8.36
CA LEU A 509 18.03 -21.27 7.21
C LEU A 509 19.50 -21.00 7.56
N MET A 510 19.76 -20.27 8.65
CA MET A 510 21.10 -19.88 9.08
C MET A 510 21.77 -20.99 9.92
N PRO A 511 23.11 -21.02 10.01
CA PRO A 511 23.82 -21.93 10.90
C PRO A 511 23.38 -21.74 12.36
N ALA A 512 23.14 -22.84 13.06
CA ALA A 512 22.55 -22.86 14.39
C ALA A 512 23.29 -21.93 15.38
N ASN A 513 24.63 -22.07 15.42
CA ASN A 513 25.55 -21.27 16.25
C ASN A 513 25.56 -19.76 15.94
N ARG A 514 24.91 -19.29 14.86
CA ARG A 514 24.85 -17.88 14.47
C ARG A 514 23.50 -17.22 14.76
N ARG A 515 22.45 -18.00 15.01
CA ARG A 515 21.07 -17.48 15.06
C ARG A 515 20.86 -16.48 16.19
N GLU A 516 21.40 -16.73 17.38
CA GLU A 516 21.28 -15.81 18.53
C GLU A 516 21.95 -14.46 18.26
N ALA A 517 23.13 -14.47 17.61
CA ALA A 517 23.86 -13.25 17.27
C ALA A 517 23.12 -12.43 16.21
N LEU A 518 22.56 -13.09 15.19
CA LEU A 518 21.74 -12.45 14.17
C LEU A 518 20.46 -11.84 14.76
N LEU A 519 19.76 -12.58 15.62
CA LEU A 519 18.56 -12.09 16.29
C LEU A 519 18.88 -10.92 17.23
N SER A 520 19.98 -11.00 17.98
CA SER A 520 20.43 -9.91 18.85
C SER A 520 20.80 -8.64 18.09
N ASP A 521 21.29 -8.75 16.86
CA ASP A 521 21.54 -7.59 16.00
C ASP A 521 20.24 -6.97 15.45
N LEU A 522 19.20 -7.79 15.20
CA LEU A 522 17.87 -7.27 14.87
C LEU A 522 17.22 -6.54 16.06
N TYR A 523 17.48 -6.98 17.28
CA TYR A 523 16.84 -6.47 18.50
C TYR A 523 17.87 -5.94 19.50
N GLN A 524 18.48 -4.80 19.19
CA GLN A 524 19.45 -4.13 20.06
C GLN A 524 18.76 -3.39 21.23
N ASP A 525 19.51 -3.14 22.31
CA ASP A 525 19.10 -2.35 23.48
C ASP A 525 17.72 -2.74 24.05
N SER A 526 16.74 -1.84 24.00
CA SER A 526 15.37 -2.07 24.47
C SER A 526 14.69 -3.25 23.78
N GLY A 527 15.11 -3.59 22.56
CA GLY A 527 14.66 -4.77 21.83
C GLY A 527 14.96 -6.07 22.58
N LYS A 528 16.09 -6.15 23.31
CA LYS A 528 16.44 -7.33 24.12
C LYS A 528 15.48 -7.53 25.29
N ILE A 529 14.99 -6.43 25.89
CA ILE A 529 13.98 -6.47 26.95
C ILE A 529 12.65 -7.00 26.37
N LYS A 530 12.25 -6.51 25.19
CA LYS A 530 11.05 -7.00 24.49
C LYS A 530 11.15 -8.48 24.16
N MET A 531 12.31 -8.93 23.65
CA MET A 531 12.57 -10.34 23.40
C MET A 531 12.40 -11.18 24.66
N TRP A 532 12.98 -10.73 25.78
CA TRP A 532 12.89 -11.45 27.06
C TRP A 532 11.46 -11.54 27.62
N LEU A 533 10.64 -10.50 27.44
CA LEU A 533 9.28 -10.43 27.99
C LEU A 533 8.23 -11.14 27.14
N ASP A 534 8.35 -11.04 25.81
CA ASP A 534 7.21 -11.29 24.94
C ASP A 534 7.42 -12.36 23.87
N TYR A 535 8.67 -12.69 23.54
CA TYR A 535 8.96 -13.66 22.48
C TYR A 535 9.49 -14.97 23.04
N GLN A 536 9.08 -16.08 22.43
CA GLN A 536 9.63 -17.40 22.71
C GLN A 536 11.11 -17.50 22.33
N ARG A 537 11.81 -18.46 22.94
CA ARG A 537 13.16 -18.83 22.54
C ARG A 537 13.18 -19.45 21.15
N ILE A 538 14.20 -19.10 20.38
CA ILE A 538 14.47 -19.70 19.07
C ILE A 538 15.10 -21.09 19.23
N ASP A 539 15.05 -21.87 18.16
CA ASP A 539 15.92 -23.04 17.99
C ASP A 539 17.31 -22.56 17.53
N ASP A 540 18.33 -22.86 18.31
CA ASP A 540 19.74 -22.50 18.11
C ASP A 540 20.66 -23.73 18.06
N ASP A 541 20.10 -24.94 18.03
CA ASP A 541 20.81 -26.21 18.09
C ASP A 541 20.60 -27.07 16.83
N THR A 542 19.43 -27.02 16.20
CA THR A 542 19.12 -27.83 15.02
C THR A 542 19.92 -27.35 13.81
N PRO A 543 20.68 -28.23 13.12
CA PRO A 543 21.52 -27.81 12.01
C PRO A 543 20.72 -27.27 10.82
N SER A 544 21.33 -26.39 10.04
CA SER A 544 20.90 -26.04 8.68
C SER A 544 21.77 -26.81 7.68
N ARG A 545 21.18 -27.29 6.58
CA ARG A 545 21.92 -27.91 5.48
C ARG A 545 22.45 -26.89 4.46
N LEU A 546 22.17 -25.60 4.65
CA LEU A 546 22.77 -24.56 3.82
C LEU A 546 24.25 -24.39 4.18
N GLN A 547 25.11 -24.52 3.18
CA GLN A 547 26.54 -24.24 3.31
C GLN A 547 26.75 -22.73 3.14
N LEU A 548 26.83 -22.01 4.25
CA LEU A 548 27.00 -20.55 4.29
C LEU A 548 28.32 -20.19 4.99
N ASP A 549 28.96 -19.12 4.53
CA ASP A 549 30.08 -18.52 5.26
C ASP A 549 29.62 -18.03 6.65
N GLU A 550 30.15 -18.60 7.73
CA GLU A 550 29.79 -18.20 9.08
C GLU A 550 30.12 -16.74 9.38
N LYS A 551 31.18 -16.16 8.79
CA LYS A 551 31.55 -14.75 9.07
C LYS A 551 30.61 -13.76 8.39
N HIS A 552 30.08 -14.13 7.23
CA HIS A 552 29.26 -13.27 6.38
C HIS A 552 27.92 -13.91 6.02
N THR A 553 27.30 -14.62 6.96
CA THR A 553 26.19 -15.56 6.72
C THR A 553 25.06 -14.97 5.90
N VAL A 554 24.53 -13.81 6.28
CA VAL A 554 23.39 -13.18 5.58
C VAL A 554 23.79 -12.72 4.18
N ARG A 555 24.99 -12.15 4.01
CA ARG A 555 25.49 -11.72 2.69
C ARG A 555 25.76 -12.90 1.77
N ASP A 556 26.30 -13.99 2.31
CA ASP A 556 26.55 -15.21 1.53
C ASP A 556 25.24 -15.90 1.14
N PHE A 557 24.28 -15.97 2.07
CA PHE A 557 22.91 -16.41 1.75
C PHE A 557 22.31 -15.58 0.62
N ALA A 558 22.34 -14.26 0.72
CA ALA A 558 21.80 -13.35 -0.28
C ALA A 558 22.44 -13.56 -1.67
N ARG A 559 23.77 -13.67 -1.72
CA ARG A 559 24.53 -13.96 -2.95
C ARG A 559 24.11 -15.30 -3.56
N GLN A 560 24.05 -16.36 -2.76
CA GLN A 560 23.64 -17.68 -3.22
C GLN A 560 22.17 -17.70 -3.66
N LEU A 561 21.28 -16.99 -2.95
CA LEU A 561 19.87 -16.85 -3.30
C LEU A 561 19.71 -16.19 -4.67
N ILE A 562 20.33 -15.03 -4.89
CA ILE A 562 20.30 -14.32 -6.17
C ILE A 562 20.78 -15.22 -7.32
N GLN A 563 21.90 -15.93 -7.10
CA GLN A 563 22.44 -16.86 -8.10
C GLN A 563 21.49 -18.04 -8.40
N ARG A 564 20.88 -18.62 -7.37
CA ARG A 564 20.01 -19.80 -7.51
C ARG A 564 18.64 -19.49 -8.10
N MET A 565 18.09 -18.32 -7.78
CA MET A 565 16.79 -17.91 -8.28
C MET A 565 16.86 -17.43 -9.73
N GLY A 566 18.02 -16.92 -10.16
CA GLY A 566 18.29 -16.58 -11.55
C GLY A 566 17.18 -15.72 -12.16
N PRO A 567 16.48 -16.17 -13.22
CA PRO A 567 15.44 -15.39 -13.89
C PRO A 567 14.16 -15.21 -13.05
N LEU A 568 13.95 -15.98 -11.97
CA LEU A 568 12.84 -15.75 -11.04
C LEU A 568 13.00 -14.47 -10.23
N ASN A 569 14.24 -13.96 -10.11
CA ASN A 569 14.45 -12.62 -9.61
C ASN A 569 14.04 -11.60 -10.68
N ALA A 570 12.76 -11.20 -10.64
CA ALA A 570 12.16 -10.28 -11.60
C ALA A 570 12.84 -8.90 -11.67
N ALA A 571 13.67 -8.55 -10.68
CA ALA A 571 14.35 -7.27 -10.58
C ALA A 571 15.88 -7.46 -10.49
N ALA A 572 16.57 -7.24 -11.61
CA ALA A 572 18.00 -6.99 -11.59
C ALA A 572 18.29 -5.61 -10.98
N ASP A 573 19.35 -5.49 -10.18
CA ASP A 573 19.70 -4.25 -9.50
C ASP A 573 21.22 -4.00 -9.52
N PRO A 574 21.76 -3.60 -10.69
CA PRO A 574 23.18 -3.30 -10.83
C PRO A 574 23.58 -1.97 -10.18
N ILE A 575 22.63 -1.10 -9.82
CA ILE A 575 22.92 0.21 -9.21
C ILE A 575 23.29 0.02 -7.73
N ASN A 576 22.52 -0.77 -6.98
CA ASN A 576 22.76 -1.00 -5.56
C ASN A 576 23.72 -2.17 -5.29
N ARG A 577 23.86 -3.10 -6.24
CA ARG A 577 24.73 -4.28 -6.12
C ARG A 577 25.61 -4.41 -7.35
N CYS A 578 26.50 -3.44 -7.52
CA CYS A 578 27.33 -3.32 -8.72
C CYS A 578 28.12 -4.63 -8.99
N PRO A 579 28.04 -5.16 -10.22
CA PRO A 579 28.71 -6.42 -10.56
C PRO A 579 30.23 -6.27 -10.55
N ALA A 580 30.94 -7.40 -10.47
CA ALA A 580 32.40 -7.44 -10.49
C ALA A 580 33.02 -6.85 -11.77
N SER A 581 32.25 -6.73 -12.86
CA SER A 581 32.66 -6.04 -14.09
C SER A 581 32.79 -4.51 -13.92
N GLY A 582 32.25 -3.94 -12.83
CA GLY A 582 32.22 -2.50 -12.56
C GLY A 582 31.12 -1.73 -13.30
N ALA A 583 30.35 -2.40 -14.17
CA ALA A 583 29.25 -1.80 -14.92
C ALA A 583 27.97 -1.79 -14.07
N CYS A 584 27.75 -0.71 -13.32
CA CYS A 584 26.60 -0.54 -12.41
C CYS A 584 25.35 -0.04 -13.17
N VAL A 585 25.06 -0.64 -14.33
CA VAL A 585 24.06 -0.15 -15.29
C VAL A 585 23.14 -1.28 -15.75
N ARG A 586 21.89 -0.95 -16.06
CA ARG A 586 20.96 -1.87 -16.72
C ARG A 586 21.26 -1.98 -18.22
N ALA A 587 20.91 -3.13 -18.79
CA ALA A 587 21.01 -3.36 -20.22
C ALA A 587 19.95 -2.55 -20.98
N GLY A 588 20.27 -2.15 -22.22
CA GLY A 588 19.31 -1.54 -23.15
C GLY A 588 19.12 -0.02 -23.03
N LEU A 589 19.86 0.65 -22.15
CA LEU A 589 19.78 2.10 -21.99
C LEU A 589 20.58 2.86 -23.07
N ALA A 590 20.09 4.05 -23.43
CA ALA A 590 20.86 4.99 -24.25
C ALA A 590 22.15 5.42 -23.52
N PRO A 591 23.25 5.74 -24.22
CA PRO A 591 24.56 6.00 -23.60
C PRO A 591 24.56 7.05 -22.49
N GLN A 592 23.81 8.15 -22.65
CA GLN A 592 23.72 9.21 -21.62
C GLN A 592 23.00 8.74 -20.35
N LEU A 593 21.95 7.92 -20.51
CA LEU A 593 21.18 7.37 -19.40
C LEU A 593 21.93 6.21 -18.71
N ALA A 594 22.65 5.38 -19.47
CA ALA A 594 23.56 4.38 -18.92
C ALA A 594 24.68 5.04 -18.11
N HIS A 595 25.25 6.15 -18.61
CA HIS A 595 26.21 6.94 -17.83
C HIS A 595 25.57 7.50 -16.56
N ALA A 596 24.34 8.02 -16.62
CA ALA A 596 23.62 8.49 -15.44
C ALA A 596 23.49 7.39 -14.37
N GLU A 597 23.09 6.16 -14.72
CA GLU A 597 23.02 5.05 -13.74
C GLU A 597 24.38 4.72 -13.12
N GLN A 598 25.44 4.67 -13.93
CA GLN A 598 26.79 4.44 -13.45
C GLN A 598 27.20 5.48 -12.41
N VAL A 599 26.84 6.74 -12.63
CA VAL A 599 27.17 7.85 -11.71
C VAL A 599 26.28 7.81 -10.46
N LEU A 600 24.98 7.54 -10.62
CA LEU A 600 24.02 7.41 -9.51
C LEU A 600 24.37 6.26 -8.56
N SER A 601 24.97 5.17 -9.05
CA SER A 601 25.47 4.07 -8.20
C SER A 601 26.44 4.53 -7.11
N ARG A 602 27.09 5.70 -7.27
CA ARG A 602 27.98 6.27 -6.25
C ARG A 602 27.23 6.77 -5.02
N LEU A 603 25.91 6.94 -5.08
CA LEU A 603 25.06 7.33 -3.94
C LEU A 603 24.44 6.12 -3.22
N ALA A 604 24.25 5.01 -3.95
CA ALA A 604 23.57 3.82 -3.47
C ALA A 604 24.37 3.06 -2.40
N ALA A 605 23.67 2.39 -1.48
CA ALA A 605 24.21 1.46 -0.47
C ALA A 605 25.31 2.04 0.45
N LYS A 606 25.47 3.37 0.50
CA LYS A 606 26.41 4.04 1.41
C LYS A 606 25.70 4.52 2.67
N PRO A 607 26.28 4.31 3.86
CA PRO A 607 25.70 4.80 5.10
C PRO A 607 25.83 6.32 5.21
N ALA A 608 24.93 6.98 5.92
CA ALA A 608 24.94 8.42 6.17
C ALA A 608 26.21 8.89 6.91
N GLY A 609 26.85 7.99 7.66
CA GLY A 609 28.19 8.22 8.21
C GLY A 609 29.28 8.50 7.17
N GLN A 610 29.06 8.16 5.90
CA GLN A 610 29.94 8.44 4.76
C GLN A 610 29.32 9.42 3.75
N LEU A 611 27.99 9.48 3.65
CA LEU A 611 27.25 10.34 2.73
C LEU A 611 26.24 11.20 3.50
N LYS A 612 26.67 12.39 3.92
CA LYS A 612 25.93 13.22 4.90
C LYS A 612 24.59 13.78 4.41
N VAL A 613 24.43 13.97 3.11
CA VAL A 613 23.16 14.40 2.49
C VAL A 613 21.97 13.51 2.86
N ILE A 614 22.20 12.23 3.16
CA ILE A 614 21.12 11.28 3.54
C ILE A 614 20.32 11.80 4.75
N GLU A 615 20.98 12.49 5.69
CA GLU A 615 20.32 13.02 6.90
C GLU A 615 19.20 14.04 6.55
N TRP A 616 19.32 14.71 5.40
CA TRP A 616 18.40 15.76 4.91
C TRP A 616 17.45 15.29 3.81
N MET A 617 17.65 14.08 3.29
CA MET A 617 16.82 13.53 2.23
C MET A 617 15.45 13.10 2.78
N PRO A 618 14.35 13.42 2.06
CA PRO A 618 13.05 12.80 2.27
C PRO A 618 13.08 11.29 2.08
N GLU A 619 12.08 10.60 2.64
CA GLU A 619 12.03 9.13 2.65
C GLU A 619 11.91 8.52 1.24
N ALA A 620 10.98 9.04 0.42
CA ALA A 620 10.79 8.64 -0.97
C ALA A 620 10.97 9.84 -1.92
N THR A 621 12.19 10.01 -2.43
CA THR A 621 12.52 11.07 -3.40
C THR A 621 12.50 10.50 -4.82
N MET A 622 11.85 11.20 -5.75
CA MET A 622 11.86 10.83 -7.17
C MET A 622 12.92 11.65 -7.93
N LEU A 623 13.70 10.99 -8.78
CA LEU A 623 14.70 11.64 -9.62
C LEU A 623 14.34 11.40 -11.08
N ARG A 624 13.98 12.48 -11.79
CA ARG A 624 13.77 12.44 -13.23
C ARG A 624 15.06 12.84 -13.94
N VAL A 625 15.60 11.95 -14.77
CA VAL A 625 16.78 12.22 -15.62
C VAL A 625 16.36 12.21 -17.08
N ALA A 626 16.52 13.33 -17.77
CA ALA A 626 16.15 13.45 -19.18
C ALA A 626 17.35 13.81 -20.05
N ASP A 627 17.50 13.13 -21.17
CA ASP A 627 18.54 13.45 -22.15
C ASP A 627 18.11 14.59 -23.09
N SER A 628 19.01 15.01 -23.97
CA SER A 628 18.76 16.09 -24.92
C SER A 628 17.75 15.74 -26.02
N SER A 629 17.41 14.45 -26.20
CA SER A 629 16.39 13.99 -27.15
C SER A 629 14.97 14.04 -26.57
N GLY A 630 14.87 14.18 -25.24
CA GLY A 630 13.60 14.12 -24.50
C GLY A 630 13.28 12.73 -23.94
N GLN A 631 14.10 11.71 -24.23
CA GLN A 631 14.01 10.42 -23.54
C GLN A 631 14.38 10.62 -22.07
N ARG A 632 13.67 9.91 -21.18
CA ARG A 632 13.83 10.07 -19.73
C ARG A 632 13.77 8.74 -19.00
N GLU A 633 14.50 8.69 -17.90
CA GLU A 633 14.35 7.67 -16.87
C GLU A 633 13.88 8.35 -15.58
N VAL A 634 13.06 7.63 -14.82
CA VAL A 634 12.67 8.03 -13.46
C VAL A 634 13.28 7.03 -12.50
N TYR A 635 13.89 7.52 -11.43
CA TYR A 635 14.45 6.71 -10.36
C TYR A 635 13.79 7.05 -9.03
N SER A 636 13.53 6.03 -8.23
CA SER A 636 13.25 6.17 -6.81
C SER A 636 14.56 6.19 -6.04
N VAL A 637 14.80 7.28 -5.31
CA VAL A 637 15.88 7.44 -4.35
C VAL A 637 15.26 7.35 -2.97
N LEU A 638 15.33 6.14 -2.39
CA LEU A 638 14.67 5.77 -1.14
C LEU A 638 15.67 5.82 0.01
N ARG A 639 15.33 6.57 1.06
CA ARG A 639 16.10 6.56 2.31
C ARG A 639 15.66 5.37 3.14
N ASN A 640 16.60 4.48 3.44
CA ASN A 640 16.36 3.35 4.33
C ASN A 640 16.83 3.74 5.73
N ARG A 641 15.90 4.11 6.63
CA ARG A 641 16.26 4.48 7.99
C ARG A 641 16.65 3.26 8.82
N ALA A 642 17.77 3.38 9.51
CA ALA A 642 18.26 2.34 10.39
C ALA A 642 17.67 2.48 11.79
N HIS A 643 17.25 1.36 12.36
CA HIS A 643 16.70 1.30 13.71
C HIS A 643 17.34 0.15 14.49
N SER A 644 17.68 0.43 15.75
CA SER A 644 18.24 -0.55 16.68
C SER A 644 17.28 -1.73 16.89
N ASN A 645 15.96 -1.47 16.83
CA ASN A 645 14.89 -2.45 16.74
C ASN A 645 13.56 -1.81 16.27
N VAL A 646 12.60 -2.61 15.81
CA VAL A 646 11.24 -2.18 15.40
C VAL A 646 10.14 -2.77 16.30
N ALA A 647 10.49 -3.14 17.54
CA ALA A 647 9.66 -3.98 18.39
C ALA A 647 8.56 -3.23 19.20
N PHE A 648 8.46 -1.91 19.02
CA PHE A 648 7.56 -1.05 19.78
C PHE A 648 6.76 -0.13 18.85
N LEU A 649 5.50 0.12 19.22
CA LEU A 649 4.54 0.95 18.46
C LEU A 649 4.81 2.46 18.54
N LEU A 650 5.54 2.92 19.56
CA LEU A 650 5.78 4.33 19.85
C LEU A 650 7.26 4.57 20.16
N GLY A 651 7.68 5.83 20.14
CA GLY A 651 9.05 6.21 20.50
C GLY A 651 10.11 5.69 19.53
N GLU A 652 9.80 5.65 18.23
CA GLU A 652 10.76 5.28 17.17
C GLU A 652 12.05 6.11 17.24
N SER A 653 11.95 7.40 17.59
CA SER A 653 13.10 8.32 17.70
C SER A 653 14.19 7.85 18.66
N TYR A 654 13.84 7.13 19.74
CA TYR A 654 14.81 6.57 20.69
C TYR A 654 15.58 5.36 20.14
N ARG A 655 15.09 4.77 19.05
CA ARG A 655 15.66 3.59 18.40
C ARG A 655 16.31 3.92 17.05
N TYR A 656 16.12 5.14 16.58
CA TYR A 656 16.61 5.60 15.29
C TYR A 656 18.14 5.80 15.30
N GLN A 657 18.83 5.26 14.30
CA GLN A 657 20.29 5.23 14.17
C GLN A 657 20.72 5.97 12.90
N PRO A 658 20.62 7.32 12.85
CA PRO A 658 20.72 8.11 11.61
C PRO A 658 22.01 7.88 10.83
N ARG A 659 23.14 7.65 11.52
CA ARG A 659 24.45 7.41 10.87
C ARG A 659 24.50 6.14 10.02
N LEU A 660 23.55 5.21 10.22
CA LEU A 660 23.45 3.94 9.52
C LEU A 660 22.41 3.97 8.40
N ASP A 661 21.69 5.09 8.20
CA ASP A 661 20.77 5.24 7.08
C ASP A 661 21.49 5.07 5.75
N THR A 662 20.84 4.47 4.76
CA THR A 662 21.38 4.28 3.42
C THR A 662 20.42 4.81 2.37
N LEU A 663 20.89 4.95 1.13
CA LEU A 663 20.03 5.16 -0.03
C LEU A 663 19.92 3.90 -0.88
N THR A 664 18.70 3.57 -1.28
CA THR A 664 18.45 2.71 -2.43
C THR A 664 18.11 3.57 -3.64
N VAL A 665 18.80 3.37 -4.75
CA VAL A 665 18.50 4.04 -6.03
C VAL A 665 18.03 2.99 -7.02
N TYR A 666 16.77 3.05 -7.45
CA TYR A 666 16.21 2.05 -8.35
C TYR A 666 15.32 2.69 -9.43
N PRO A 667 15.36 2.23 -10.69
CA PRO A 667 14.49 2.74 -11.75
C PRO A 667 13.01 2.48 -11.49
N GLY A 668 12.16 3.42 -11.88
CA GLY A 668 10.73 3.39 -11.65
C GLY A 668 10.28 4.18 -10.43
N VAL A 669 8.96 4.19 -10.22
CA VAL A 669 8.28 4.94 -9.16
C VAL A 669 7.85 3.96 -8.07
N LEU A 670 8.68 3.79 -7.04
CA LEU A 670 8.47 2.88 -5.92
C LEU A 670 7.84 3.60 -4.72
N SER A 671 6.88 4.50 -4.97
CA SER A 671 6.06 5.12 -3.92
C SER A 671 4.73 5.59 -4.49
N SER A 672 3.65 5.40 -3.72
CA SER A 672 2.37 6.07 -4.02
C SER A 672 2.35 7.53 -3.57
N TYR A 673 3.34 7.92 -2.77
CA TYR A 673 3.46 9.19 -2.07
C TYR A 673 4.88 9.77 -2.26
N PRO A 674 5.21 10.33 -3.43
CA PRO A 674 6.48 11.04 -3.59
C PRO A 674 6.61 12.15 -2.53
N ASN A 675 7.64 12.08 -1.69
CA ASN A 675 7.89 13.12 -0.69
C ASN A 675 8.54 14.35 -1.31
N PHE A 676 9.38 14.16 -2.33
CA PHE A 676 9.98 15.24 -3.09
C PHE A 676 10.45 14.74 -4.46
N MET A 677 10.75 15.65 -5.39
CA MET A 677 11.38 15.28 -6.65
C MET A 677 12.48 16.24 -7.11
N PHE A 678 13.48 15.67 -7.78
CA PHE A 678 14.50 16.39 -8.53
C PHE A 678 14.29 16.15 -10.03
N ASN A 679 14.55 17.17 -10.83
CA ASN A 679 14.57 17.09 -12.29
C ASN A 679 15.96 17.51 -12.80
N VAL A 680 16.71 16.54 -13.34
CA VAL A 680 18.13 16.69 -13.68
C VAL A 680 18.35 16.35 -15.16
N PRO A 681 18.93 17.26 -15.97
CA PRO A 681 19.38 16.90 -17.31
C PRO A 681 20.46 15.80 -17.26
N ALA A 682 20.45 14.84 -18.18
CA ALA A 682 21.41 13.73 -18.18
C ALA A 682 22.88 14.20 -18.18
N GLY A 683 23.18 15.30 -18.86
CA GLY A 683 24.52 15.91 -18.86
C GLY A 683 24.94 16.56 -17.53
N GLU A 684 24.02 16.77 -16.58
CA GLU A 684 24.29 17.36 -15.27
C GLU A 684 24.32 16.32 -14.13
N VAL A 685 24.10 15.03 -14.41
CA VAL A 685 24.02 13.99 -13.36
C VAL A 685 25.31 13.89 -12.55
N GLU A 686 26.48 14.03 -13.17
CA GLU A 686 27.77 14.08 -12.46
C GLU A 686 27.82 15.27 -11.50
N ALA A 687 27.39 16.46 -11.93
CA ALA A 687 27.37 17.65 -11.09
C ALA A 687 26.36 17.52 -9.93
N PHE A 688 25.20 16.90 -10.19
CA PHE A 688 24.19 16.61 -9.16
C PHE A 688 24.73 15.64 -8.10
N VAL A 689 25.35 14.54 -8.53
CA VAL A 689 25.92 13.54 -7.60
C VAL A 689 27.09 14.11 -6.81
N GLU A 690 27.97 14.91 -7.42
CA GLU A 690 29.04 15.57 -6.68
C GLU A 690 28.50 16.63 -5.70
N ALA A 691 27.46 17.37 -6.07
CA ALA A 691 26.79 18.30 -5.16
C ALA A 691 26.19 17.55 -3.95
N MET A 692 25.47 16.44 -4.18
CA MET A 692 24.95 15.55 -3.12
C MET A 692 26.08 15.09 -2.18
N ARG A 693 27.23 14.68 -2.73
CA ARG A 693 28.38 14.22 -1.92
C ARG A 693 29.02 15.32 -1.08
N GLN A 694 28.89 16.58 -1.48
CA GLN A 694 29.47 17.74 -0.79
C GLN A 694 28.55 18.34 0.28
N VAL A 695 27.26 17.98 0.30
CA VAL A 695 26.33 18.45 1.34
C VAL A 695 26.76 17.94 2.71
N SER A 696 27.07 18.88 3.60
CA SER A 696 27.43 18.63 5.01
C SER A 696 26.43 19.23 5.99
N ASP A 697 25.53 20.09 5.53
CA ASP A 697 24.59 20.86 6.35
C ASP A 697 23.32 21.24 5.57
N GLN A 698 22.35 21.80 6.29
CA GLN A 698 21.06 22.22 5.71
C GLN A 698 21.22 23.30 4.61
N PRO A 699 22.04 24.35 4.75
CA PRO A 699 22.25 25.31 3.66
C PRO A 699 22.84 24.69 2.39
N GLY A 700 23.72 23.69 2.54
CA GLY A 700 24.23 22.91 1.41
C GLY A 700 23.14 22.14 0.67
N PHE A 701 22.24 21.52 1.43
CA PHE A 701 21.08 20.84 0.86
C PHE A 701 20.11 21.82 0.18
N GLU A 702 19.88 22.99 0.77
CA GLU A 702 19.02 24.02 0.18
C GLU A 702 19.53 24.45 -1.21
N ARG A 703 20.85 24.63 -1.39
CA ARG A 703 21.45 24.96 -2.70
C ARG A 703 21.24 23.85 -3.74
N LEU A 704 21.25 22.59 -3.32
CA LEU A 704 20.93 21.45 -4.18
C LEU A 704 19.46 21.53 -4.64
N VAL A 705 18.55 21.81 -3.71
CA VAL A 705 17.11 21.97 -3.98
C VAL A 705 16.84 23.18 -4.88
N GLU A 706 17.49 24.32 -4.66
CA GLU A 706 17.35 25.52 -5.51
C GLU A 706 17.70 25.25 -6.97
N ARG A 707 18.71 24.41 -7.23
CA ARG A 707 19.20 24.15 -8.59
C ARG A 707 18.39 23.08 -9.34
N TRP A 708 18.02 21.99 -8.67
CA TRP A 708 17.40 20.83 -9.34
C TRP A 708 16.08 20.38 -8.72
N GLY A 709 15.71 20.89 -7.55
CA GLY A 709 14.50 20.50 -6.83
C GLY A 709 13.25 21.11 -7.44
N VAL A 710 12.16 20.36 -7.41
CA VAL A 710 10.85 20.81 -7.90
C VAL A 710 9.99 21.14 -6.69
N ARG A 711 9.89 22.40 -6.29
CA ARG A 711 9.02 22.78 -5.16
C ARG A 711 7.56 22.75 -5.57
N ARG A 712 6.64 22.71 -4.60
CA ARG A 712 5.19 22.77 -4.82
C ARG A 712 4.76 24.00 -5.63
N THR A 713 5.52 25.09 -5.49
CA THR A 713 5.34 26.37 -6.19
C THR A 713 6.06 26.44 -7.55
N HIS A 714 6.71 25.36 -8.00
CA HIS A 714 7.40 25.32 -9.28
C HIS A 714 6.37 25.53 -10.43
N PRO A 715 6.63 26.42 -11.41
CA PRO A 715 5.65 26.72 -12.47
C PRO A 715 5.18 25.50 -13.28
N GLN A 716 6.05 24.49 -13.41
CA GLN A 716 5.77 23.24 -14.11
C GLN A 716 5.47 22.06 -13.16
N PHE A 717 5.18 22.32 -11.88
CA PHE A 717 5.01 21.28 -10.86
C PHE A 717 4.10 20.13 -11.32
N TRP A 718 2.87 20.44 -11.76
CA TRP A 718 1.91 19.42 -12.19
C TRP A 718 2.38 18.62 -13.40
N SER A 719 3.02 19.27 -14.38
CA SER A 719 3.55 18.57 -15.55
C SER A 719 4.65 17.57 -15.16
N LEU A 720 5.53 17.95 -14.24
CA LEU A 720 6.65 17.13 -13.76
C LEU A 720 6.15 16.02 -12.82
N PHE A 721 5.28 16.34 -11.88
CA PHE A 721 4.70 15.38 -10.94
C PHE A 721 3.87 14.31 -11.65
N HIS A 722 3.03 14.69 -12.60
CA HIS A 722 2.26 13.72 -13.41
C HIS A 722 3.12 12.94 -14.40
N ASP A 723 4.36 13.39 -14.68
CA ASP A 723 5.30 12.59 -15.48
C ASP A 723 5.68 11.29 -14.78
N LEU A 724 5.65 11.26 -13.44
CA LEU A 724 5.86 10.05 -12.65
C LEU A 724 4.74 9.03 -12.95
N SER A 725 3.49 9.47 -12.95
CA SER A 725 2.34 8.60 -13.27
C SER A 725 2.35 8.18 -14.74
N ARG A 726 2.72 9.07 -15.67
CA ARG A 726 2.90 8.71 -17.09
C ARG A 726 4.03 7.70 -17.28
N TYR A 727 5.12 7.81 -16.52
CA TYR A 727 6.19 6.83 -16.56
C TYR A 727 5.69 5.44 -16.14
N ILE A 728 4.86 5.36 -15.08
CA ILE A 728 4.17 4.10 -14.72
C ILE A 728 3.29 3.63 -15.88
N GLN A 729 2.49 4.51 -16.48
CA GLN A 729 1.62 4.16 -17.61
C GLN A 729 2.39 3.57 -18.80
N GLU A 730 3.58 4.10 -19.09
CA GLU A 730 4.44 3.68 -20.21
C GLU A 730 5.11 2.31 -19.95
N HIS A 731 5.44 1.99 -18.70
CA HIS A 731 6.25 0.81 -18.35
C HIS A 731 5.46 -0.32 -17.66
N ASP A 732 4.46 0.05 -16.85
CA ASP A 732 3.55 -0.86 -16.16
C ASP A 732 2.11 -0.27 -16.19
N PRO A 733 1.44 -0.27 -17.35
CA PRO A 733 0.13 0.35 -17.53
C PRO A 733 -0.96 -0.24 -16.62
N ARG A 734 -0.75 -1.45 -16.07
CA ARG A 734 -1.71 -2.07 -15.15
C ARG A 734 -1.66 -1.44 -13.77
N GLU A 735 -0.51 -0.95 -13.34
CA GLU A 735 -0.36 -0.26 -12.05
C GLU A 735 -0.63 1.25 -12.14
N PHE A 736 -0.99 1.78 -13.31
CA PHE A 736 -1.26 3.21 -13.48
C PHE A 736 -2.37 3.72 -12.54
N GLY A 737 -2.08 4.83 -11.88
CA GLY A 737 -3.05 5.63 -11.15
C GLY A 737 -2.43 6.96 -10.73
N VAL A 738 -3.27 7.93 -10.37
CA VAL A 738 -2.79 9.24 -9.89
C VAL A 738 -2.05 9.04 -8.55
N LEU A 739 -0.83 9.57 -8.47
CA LEU A 739 -0.02 9.59 -7.25
C LEU A 739 -0.53 10.63 -6.25
N ASP A 740 -0.29 10.39 -4.97
CA ASP A 740 -0.75 11.26 -3.89
C ASP A 740 0.31 12.32 -3.53
N MET A 741 -0.13 13.56 -3.32
CA MET A 741 0.71 14.73 -3.04
C MET A 741 0.62 15.19 -1.56
N ASN A 742 -0.19 14.56 -0.71
CA ASN A 742 -0.39 15.01 0.67
C ASN A 742 0.89 14.93 1.52
N ARG A 743 1.85 14.11 1.11
CA ARG A 743 3.17 13.92 1.77
C ARG A 743 4.32 14.63 1.07
N TYR A 744 4.03 15.48 0.08
CA TYR A 744 5.05 16.26 -0.62
C TYR A 744 5.56 17.38 0.28
N GLU A 745 6.84 17.31 0.61
CA GLU A 745 7.52 18.15 1.58
C GLU A 745 7.75 19.58 1.07
N ASN A 746 7.92 20.49 2.03
CA ASN A 746 8.29 21.88 1.79
C ASN A 746 9.80 22.06 1.98
N LEU A 747 10.57 21.50 1.06
CA LEU A 747 12.02 21.74 1.00
C LEU A 747 12.27 23.10 0.40
#